data_AF-A0A7J8FET3-F1
#
_entry.id   AF-A0A7J8FET3-F1
#
_cell.length_a   1.000
_cell.length_b   1.000
_cell.length_c   1.000
_cell.angle_alpha   90.00
_cell.angle_beta   90.00
_cell.angle_gamma   90.00
#
_symmetry.space_group_name_H-M   'P 1'
#
loop_
_entity.id
_entity.type
_entity.pdbx_description
1 polymer ?
#
loop_
_entity_poly.entity_id
_entity_poly.type
_entity_poly.pdbx_seq_one_letter_code
_entity_poly.pdbx_strand_id
1 'polypeptide(L)'
;MGAPGPALPLPALLLLLLLAPSARPQEVLEDVSPTCQYANRFEPLRKYVYNYEAESSSGVPKTDSRSIIKINCQVELEVPQLCSFILKTSQCTLKEANGFNGKGKPSMKKTVNSEEFAAAMSRHELRLAVPDGGPVVLHPDPEEPDHTLNVKRGIISALLVPPETEDAQRLLFLETVYGNCSSNFTVRTRKGSVATEVSIERNLKDCDHFRPASTGVSPLALIRGLNRPLSTLISSSQSCRYTLDPKKQHVSEAICKEQHRFLPFSHKNGMMAQVTQTLKLEETRNLNSRFFDEGTREAGLAFESTKATSPPGQAEAAMKTLQELQNLHVSEQNAKRANLFSKLVTELRGLSDEAVSSLLPKLVEVSSPLTLQALMQCGQPQCYAHILQWLKSEKANPLLIDVVTYLVALLPGPSAQRLRDIFNTAKEQQSRATFYALSHVVNNCQGTDPAVTQDLLDIADYLSEQIRDDCTGNEDHTYLILRVIGNIGRTMEQLTPRLTSSVLKCIRSTKPSLLIQKAAIQALRKMEIQDEVREVLLQTFLDDASPGDKRLAAYLMLMRDPSQSDVSKITQLLPLEQNEQVKNFVASHIANILNSEELYVQNLKTLVKEALKNSQLPTVMDFKKFSRNYHFSKSLSLPPLDPVSAKIEGNLIFDPNNYLPKESMLKTTLTVFGFASADLFELGLEGKGFEPTLEAFFGKQGFFPDSVNKALYWVDGQVPDHVSKVLVDHFGYTKHDKREQDMVSGIMLTVEKLIKDLKSKEFPEARAYLHILGEELGFVSLRDLQLLGRLLLNDLPDSLKVLAMQTIQNAYTSFAEVGLP
;
A
#
# COMPACT_ATOMS: atom_id res chain seq x y z
N MET A 1 -43.88 36.31 0.54
CA MET A 1 -43.54 37.68 0.97
C MET A 1 -42.02 37.76 1.03
N GLY A 2 -41.40 38.67 0.26
CA GLY A 2 -39.96 38.95 0.24
C GLY A 2 -39.07 37.88 -0.40
N ALA A 3 -38.87 37.96 -1.71
CA ALA A 3 -37.94 37.14 -2.50
C ALA A 3 -36.48 37.68 -2.44
N PRO A 4 -35.49 36.88 -2.87
CA PRO A 4 -34.07 36.97 -2.48
C PRO A 4 -33.18 37.74 -3.47
N GLY A 5 -32.02 38.20 -3.00
CA GLY A 5 -30.93 38.74 -3.81
C GLY A 5 -29.78 37.73 -3.96
N PRO A 6 -29.13 37.65 -5.14
CA PRO A 6 -28.19 36.58 -5.49
C PRO A 6 -26.73 36.88 -5.14
N ALA A 7 -25.94 35.81 -5.15
CA ALA A 7 -24.49 35.77 -5.00
C ALA A 7 -23.74 35.76 -6.35
N LEU A 8 -22.45 36.16 -6.31
CA LEU A 8 -21.26 35.78 -7.13
C LEU A 8 -20.40 37.02 -7.48
N PRO A 9 -19.09 36.87 -7.81
CA PRO A 9 -17.98 36.33 -7.02
C PRO A 9 -16.73 37.26 -7.05
N LEU A 10 -15.70 36.95 -6.26
CA LEU A 10 -14.42 37.69 -6.26
C LEU A 10 -13.24 36.70 -6.38
N PRO A 11 -12.48 36.75 -7.48
CA PRO A 11 -11.05 36.48 -7.42
C PRO A 11 -10.30 37.54 -8.22
N ALA A 12 -9.96 38.66 -7.59
CA ALA A 12 -9.02 39.64 -8.13
C ALA A 12 -8.52 40.57 -7.00
N LEU A 13 -7.92 40.01 -5.95
CA LEU A 13 -7.35 40.83 -4.88
C LEU A 13 -6.15 40.16 -4.19
N LEU A 14 -5.29 39.51 -4.99
CA LEU A 14 -4.04 38.91 -4.48
C LEU A 14 -2.76 39.46 -5.12
N LEU A 15 -2.83 40.61 -5.81
CA LEU A 15 -1.66 41.20 -6.50
C LEU A 15 -1.30 42.64 -6.10
N LEU A 16 -1.84 43.19 -5.02
CA LEU A 16 -1.65 44.63 -4.69
C LEU A 16 -1.22 44.94 -3.24
N LEU A 17 -0.71 43.97 -2.47
CA LEU A 17 -0.23 44.21 -1.10
C LEU A 17 1.30 44.16 -0.92
N LEU A 18 2.06 44.25 -2.01
CA LEU A 18 3.50 44.52 -1.94
C LEU A 18 3.73 45.96 -2.42
N LEU A 19 4.22 46.79 -1.49
CA LEU A 19 4.76 48.17 -1.63
C LEU A 19 3.89 49.28 -1.02
N ALA A 20 4.15 49.61 0.25
CA ALA A 20 4.57 50.95 0.73
C ALA A 20 4.40 51.11 2.26
N PRO A 21 5.22 51.96 2.92
CA PRO A 21 5.51 51.91 4.35
C PRO A 21 4.63 52.85 5.18
N SER A 22 4.35 52.49 6.43
CA SER A 22 3.72 53.40 7.40
C SER A 22 4.43 53.32 8.75
N ALA A 23 5.23 54.34 9.03
CA ALA A 23 5.66 54.70 10.37
C ALA A 23 4.43 55.12 11.21
N ARG A 24 4.31 54.60 12.43
CA ARG A 24 3.48 55.14 13.54
C ARG A 24 3.91 54.51 14.87
N PRO A 25 3.56 55.12 16.00
CA PRO A 25 4.48 55.63 17.00
C PRO A 25 4.88 54.60 18.06
N GLN A 26 6.02 54.87 18.68
CA GLN A 26 6.59 54.16 19.81
C GLN A 26 5.68 54.32 21.05
N GLU A 27 4.78 53.37 21.25
CA GLU A 27 4.26 53.08 22.58
C GLU A 27 5.38 52.40 23.36
N VAL A 28 5.74 53.01 24.49
CA VAL A 28 6.65 52.44 25.47
C VAL A 28 5.94 51.22 26.06
N LEU A 29 6.22 50.06 25.50
CA LEU A 29 5.80 48.78 26.06
C LEU A 29 6.54 48.62 27.39
N GLU A 30 5.77 48.54 28.48
CA GLU A 30 6.28 48.09 29.77
C GLU A 30 7.05 46.79 29.59
N ASP A 31 8.20 46.72 30.27
CA ASP A 31 9.17 45.64 30.28
C ASP A 31 8.51 44.33 30.78
N VAL A 32 7.88 43.57 29.87
CA VAL A 32 7.37 42.23 30.18
C VAL A 32 8.58 41.31 30.35
N SER A 33 8.87 40.97 31.60
CA SER A 33 9.96 40.07 31.95
C SER A 33 9.78 38.71 31.23
N PRO A 34 10.82 38.18 30.57
CA PRO A 34 10.71 36.92 29.83
C PRO A 34 10.29 35.78 30.76
N THR A 35 9.13 35.16 30.47
CA THR A 35 8.51 34.17 31.36
C THR A 35 8.89 32.76 30.90
N CYS A 36 10.11 32.36 31.23
CA CYS A 36 10.63 31.03 30.96
C CYS A 36 9.79 29.93 31.64
N GLN A 37 9.19 29.02 30.85
CA GLN A 37 8.32 27.96 31.36
C GLN A 37 9.04 27.04 32.36
N TYR A 38 10.36 26.90 32.26
CA TYR A 38 11.17 26.04 33.14
C TYR A 38 11.95 26.80 34.21
N ALA A 39 11.71 28.10 34.39
CA ALA A 39 12.42 28.97 35.33
C ALA A 39 12.46 28.42 36.77
N ASN A 40 11.36 27.81 37.21
CA ASN A 40 11.22 27.29 38.56
C ASN A 40 11.88 25.91 38.75
N ARG A 41 12.33 25.25 37.67
CA ARG A 41 13.01 23.95 37.74
C ARG A 41 14.52 24.08 37.82
N PHE A 42 15.09 25.10 37.20
CA PHE A 42 16.53 25.24 37.09
C PHE A 42 16.92 26.70 37.32
N GLU A 43 17.59 26.95 38.44
CA GLU A 43 18.07 28.28 38.82
C GLU A 43 19.20 28.72 37.87
N PRO A 44 19.18 29.97 37.38
CA PRO A 44 20.32 30.53 36.67
C PRO A 44 21.60 30.50 37.52
N LEU A 45 22.75 30.44 36.85
CA LEU A 45 24.08 30.37 37.46
C LEU A 45 24.27 29.14 38.37
N ARG A 46 23.56 28.04 38.06
CA ARG A 46 23.76 26.74 38.67
C ARG A 46 24.23 25.71 37.65
N LYS A 47 24.89 24.69 38.20
CA LYS A 47 25.22 23.45 37.52
C LYS A 47 24.64 22.28 38.31
N TYR A 48 23.88 21.43 37.62
CA TYR A 48 23.25 20.24 38.19
C TYR A 48 23.94 18.99 37.64
N VAL A 49 24.43 18.11 38.53
CA VAL A 49 25.14 16.89 38.13
C VAL A 49 24.25 15.69 38.43
N TYR A 50 23.93 14.90 37.41
CA TYR A 50 23.07 13.74 37.46
C TYR A 50 23.84 12.47 37.10
N ASN A 51 23.53 11.38 37.80
CA ASN A 51 23.80 10.04 37.31
C ASN A 51 22.65 9.61 36.39
N TYR A 52 22.98 9.30 35.14
CA TYR A 52 22.06 8.86 34.11
C TYR A 52 22.20 7.37 33.87
N GLU A 53 21.10 6.63 33.93
CA GLU A 53 21.02 5.23 33.51
C GLU A 53 19.86 5.04 32.53
N ALA A 54 20.10 4.37 31.40
CA ALA A 54 19.07 3.92 30.49
C ALA A 54 19.23 2.43 30.20
N GLU A 55 18.17 1.65 30.39
CA GLU A 55 18.13 0.21 30.14
C GLU A 55 17.03 -0.09 29.12
N SER A 56 17.40 -0.72 28.01
CA SER A 56 16.45 -1.24 27.03
C SER A 56 16.46 -2.76 27.09
N SER A 57 15.26 -3.35 27.14
CA SER A 57 15.08 -4.79 27.15
C SER A 57 14.03 -5.22 26.13
N SER A 58 14.27 -6.30 25.41
CA SER A 58 13.31 -6.85 24.44
C SER A 58 13.23 -8.37 24.53
N GLY A 59 12.03 -8.93 24.54
CA GLY A 59 11.82 -10.37 24.54
C GLY A 59 10.38 -10.78 24.84
N VAL A 60 10.19 -12.05 25.17
CA VAL A 60 8.90 -12.55 25.66
C VAL A 60 8.85 -12.33 27.18
N PRO A 61 7.79 -11.69 27.73
CA PRO A 61 7.64 -11.54 29.16
C PRO A 61 7.75 -12.89 29.88
N LYS A 62 8.46 -12.91 31.02
CA LYS A 62 8.65 -14.10 31.88
C LYS A 62 9.49 -15.24 31.29
N THR A 63 10.22 -15.02 30.19
CA THR A 63 11.30 -15.93 29.75
C THR A 63 12.67 -15.32 30.04
N ASP A 64 13.68 -16.19 30.10
CA ASP A 64 15.10 -15.84 30.24
C ASP A 64 15.76 -15.46 28.89
N SER A 65 14.98 -15.41 27.81
CA SER A 65 15.47 -15.05 26.47
C SER A 65 15.18 -13.58 26.19
N ARG A 66 15.94 -12.68 26.83
CA ARG A 66 15.83 -11.23 26.63
C ARG A 66 17.16 -10.63 26.18
N SER A 67 17.11 -9.75 25.20
CA SER A 67 18.22 -8.85 24.89
C SER A 67 18.13 -7.65 25.82
N ILE A 68 19.25 -7.26 26.44
CA ILE A 68 19.31 -6.11 27.35
C ILE A 68 20.56 -5.28 27.05
N ILE A 69 20.38 -3.98 26.85
CA ILE A 69 21.44 -3.00 26.68
C ILE A 69 21.28 -1.95 27.77
N LYS A 70 22.39 -1.54 28.39
CA LYS A 70 22.41 -0.53 29.44
C LYS A 70 23.46 0.55 29.15
N ILE A 71 23.04 1.80 29.26
CA ILE A 71 23.88 3.00 29.19
C ILE A 71 23.94 3.60 30.59
N ASN A 72 25.14 3.95 31.04
CA ASN A 72 25.35 4.79 32.22
C ASN A 72 26.20 5.99 31.82
N CYS A 73 25.85 7.20 32.25
CA CYS A 73 26.65 8.41 32.02
C CYS A 73 26.55 9.34 33.23
N GLN A 74 27.55 10.20 33.42
CA GLN A 74 27.40 11.41 34.21
C GLN A 74 26.91 12.52 33.29
N VAL A 75 25.87 13.24 33.72
CA VAL A 75 25.24 14.32 32.96
C VAL A 75 25.34 15.60 33.77
N GLU A 76 25.91 16.65 33.18
CA GLU A 76 25.97 17.97 33.77
C GLU A 76 25.06 18.91 32.97
N LEU A 77 24.12 19.56 33.67
CA LEU A 77 23.26 20.59 33.12
C LEU A 77 23.66 21.94 33.72
N GLU A 78 24.31 22.78 32.93
CA GLU A 78 24.66 24.15 33.28
C GLU A 78 23.55 25.10 32.84
N VAL A 79 23.26 26.12 33.64
CA VAL A 79 22.23 27.14 33.37
C VAL A 79 22.88 28.52 33.35
N PRO A 80 23.54 28.93 32.25
CA PRO A 80 24.26 30.21 32.21
C PRO A 80 23.31 31.41 32.33
N GLN A 81 22.13 31.29 31.70
CA GLN A 81 21.08 32.30 31.65
C GLN A 81 19.72 31.63 31.81
N LEU A 82 18.67 32.40 32.10
CA LEU A 82 17.31 31.88 32.19
C LEU A 82 16.90 31.22 30.87
N CYS A 83 16.32 30.01 30.91
CA CYS A 83 15.91 29.24 29.72
C CYS A 83 17.01 28.89 28.71
N SER A 84 18.28 29.09 29.07
CA SER A 84 19.43 28.71 28.27
C SER A 84 20.23 27.66 29.04
N PHE A 85 20.51 26.52 28.41
CA PHE A 85 21.17 25.41 29.08
C PHE A 85 22.32 24.85 28.24
N ILE A 86 23.34 24.33 28.93
CA ILE A 86 24.44 23.60 28.32
C ILE A 86 24.49 22.21 28.96
N LEU A 87 24.27 21.18 28.14
CA LEU A 87 24.33 19.78 28.52
C LEU A 87 25.71 19.21 28.19
N LYS A 88 26.41 18.72 29.20
CA LYS A 88 27.66 17.96 29.06
C LYS A 88 27.43 16.54 29.53
N THR A 89 27.96 15.58 28.78
CA THR A 89 27.89 14.17 29.15
C THR A 89 29.30 13.61 29.26
N SER A 90 29.59 12.86 30.32
CA SER A 90 30.90 12.29 30.57
C SER A 90 30.78 10.93 31.25
N GLN A 91 31.91 10.23 31.42
CA GLN A 91 31.97 8.93 32.12
C GLN A 91 30.95 7.91 31.60
N CYS A 92 30.65 7.97 30.29
CA CYS A 92 29.65 7.11 29.68
C CYS A 92 30.17 5.66 29.56
N THR A 93 29.30 4.69 29.79
CA THR A 93 29.58 3.27 29.57
C THR A 93 28.39 2.58 28.91
N LEU A 94 28.67 1.80 27.88
CA LEU A 94 27.72 0.93 27.20
C LEU A 94 27.96 -0.54 27.61
N LYS A 95 26.90 -1.23 28.04
CA LYS A 95 26.92 -2.62 28.50
C LYS A 95 25.81 -3.45 27.85
N GLU A 96 26.04 -4.73 27.65
CA GLU A 96 25.08 -5.70 27.12
C GLU A 96 24.97 -6.93 28.03
N ALA A 97 23.84 -7.65 27.97
CA ALA A 97 23.68 -8.89 28.71
C ALA A 97 24.53 -10.04 28.11
N ASN A 98 25.27 -10.74 28.97
CA ASN A 98 26.14 -11.86 28.66
C ASN A 98 25.68 -13.13 29.42
N GLY A 99 24.37 -13.41 29.37
CA GLY A 99 23.72 -14.52 30.05
C GLY A 99 22.83 -14.13 31.23
N PHE A 100 22.09 -15.10 31.75
CA PHE A 100 21.22 -14.95 32.93
C PHE A 100 21.70 -15.93 34.00
N ASN A 101 21.79 -15.46 35.25
CA ASN A 101 22.09 -16.36 36.35
C ASN A 101 20.86 -17.23 36.70
N GLY A 102 21.04 -18.27 37.53
CA GLY A 102 19.95 -19.18 37.93
C GLY A 102 18.77 -18.55 38.71
N LYS A 103 18.76 -17.21 38.89
CA LYS A 103 17.66 -16.41 39.44
C LYS A 103 17.02 -15.47 38.39
N GLY A 104 17.37 -15.62 37.10
CA GLY A 104 16.85 -14.80 36.01
C GLY A 104 17.39 -13.37 35.96
N LYS A 105 18.49 -13.06 36.69
CA LYS A 105 19.12 -11.73 36.66
C LYS A 105 20.22 -11.71 35.59
N PRO A 106 20.23 -10.71 34.69
CA PRO A 106 21.22 -10.64 33.62
C PRO A 106 22.62 -10.32 34.18
N SER A 107 23.65 -11.01 33.69
CA SER A 107 25.04 -10.62 33.85
C SER A 107 25.39 -9.60 32.77
N MET A 108 25.79 -8.38 33.15
CA MET A 108 26.11 -7.32 32.19
C MET A 108 27.62 -7.25 31.93
N LYS A 109 28.01 -7.16 30.66
CA LYS A 109 29.40 -6.98 30.21
C LYS A 109 29.55 -5.67 29.45
N LYS A 110 30.68 -4.97 29.60
CA LYS A 110 31.02 -3.79 28.79
C LYS A 110 31.16 -4.20 27.32
N THR A 111 30.51 -3.47 26.41
CA THR A 111 30.55 -3.76 24.97
C THR A 111 31.92 -3.40 24.37
N VAL A 112 32.25 -3.94 23.20
CA VAL A 112 33.52 -3.64 22.50
C VAL A 112 33.61 -2.16 22.12
N ASN A 113 32.50 -1.54 21.73
CA ASN A 113 32.45 -0.15 21.26
C ASN A 113 32.17 0.86 22.38
N SER A 114 32.30 0.44 23.65
CA SER A 114 31.92 1.24 24.81
C SER A 114 32.80 2.48 24.99
N GLU A 115 34.10 2.39 24.66
CA GLU A 115 35.02 3.56 24.72
C GLU A 115 34.75 4.56 23.59
N GLU A 116 34.47 4.07 22.37
CA GLU A 116 34.10 4.91 21.23
C GLU A 116 32.80 5.67 21.52
N PHE A 117 31.80 4.97 22.07
CA PHE A 117 30.55 5.58 22.53
C PHE A 117 30.80 6.67 23.60
N ALA A 118 31.68 6.40 24.57
CA ALA A 118 32.02 7.35 25.61
C ALA A 118 32.71 8.61 25.07
N ALA A 119 33.63 8.43 24.12
CA ALA A 119 34.30 9.53 23.43
C ALA A 119 33.29 10.36 22.62
N ALA A 120 32.40 9.72 21.86
CA ALA A 120 31.39 10.42 21.07
C ALA A 120 30.43 11.24 21.94
N MET A 121 29.93 10.68 23.04
CA MET A 121 29.06 11.40 23.98
C MET A 121 29.75 12.62 24.61
N SER A 122 31.03 12.52 24.95
CA SER A 122 31.77 13.58 25.66
C SER A 122 32.45 14.62 24.78
N ARG A 123 32.54 14.39 23.47
CA ARG A 123 33.28 15.24 22.53
C ARG A 123 32.73 16.67 22.43
N HIS A 124 31.41 16.80 22.31
CA HIS A 124 30.74 18.09 22.12
C HIS A 124 29.71 18.35 23.24
N GLU A 125 29.66 19.58 23.74
CA GLU A 125 28.56 20.02 24.61
C GLU A 125 27.34 20.38 23.75
N LEU A 126 26.14 20.10 24.27
CA LEU A 126 24.90 20.44 23.57
C LEU A 126 24.26 21.65 24.22
N ARG A 127 24.08 22.73 23.44
CA ARG A 127 23.40 23.93 23.91
C ARG A 127 21.92 23.82 23.55
N LEU A 128 21.06 24.32 24.43
CA LEU A 128 19.63 24.42 24.17
C LEU A 128 19.05 25.71 24.74
N ALA A 129 18.08 26.25 24.02
CA ALA A 129 17.30 27.41 24.42
C ALA A 129 15.81 27.06 24.37
N VAL A 130 15.05 27.64 25.29
CA VAL A 130 13.58 27.56 25.30
C VAL A 130 13.04 28.98 25.22
N PRO A 131 12.76 29.49 24.01
CA PRO A 131 12.16 30.82 23.83
C PRO A 131 10.80 30.91 24.54
N ASP A 132 10.41 32.10 24.97
CA ASP A 132 9.14 32.31 25.67
C ASP A 132 7.94 31.86 24.84
N GLY A 133 7.24 30.82 25.32
CA GLY A 133 6.10 30.22 24.61
C GLY A 133 6.46 29.52 23.29
N GLY A 134 7.75 29.41 22.96
CA GLY A 134 8.28 28.77 21.76
C GLY A 134 8.70 27.32 21.97
N PRO A 135 9.05 26.62 20.87
CA PRO A 135 9.54 25.24 20.91
C PRO A 135 10.95 25.16 21.50
N VAL A 136 11.36 23.97 21.96
CA VAL A 136 12.73 23.71 22.41
C VAL A 136 13.67 23.71 21.21
N VAL A 137 14.64 24.62 21.22
CA VAL A 137 15.67 24.75 20.17
C VAL A 137 16.99 24.19 20.68
N LEU A 138 17.58 23.27 19.92
CA LEU A 138 18.89 22.70 20.19
C LEU A 138 19.92 23.33 19.24
N HIS A 139 21.11 23.59 19.76
CA HIS A 139 22.26 24.05 18.98
C HIS A 139 23.41 23.02 19.09
N PRO A 140 23.33 21.89 18.36
CA PRO A 140 24.39 20.89 18.32
C PRO A 140 25.61 21.39 17.55
N ASP A 141 26.76 20.77 17.82
CA ASP A 141 27.95 20.99 17.00
C ASP A 141 27.71 20.44 15.58
N PRO A 142 28.17 21.13 14.52
CA PRO A 142 28.05 20.63 13.15
C PRO A 142 28.67 19.24 12.92
N GLU A 143 29.69 18.86 13.69
CA GLU A 143 30.33 17.54 13.63
C GLU A 143 29.65 16.47 14.51
N GLU A 144 28.65 16.84 15.32
CA GLU A 144 27.98 15.88 16.20
C GLU A 144 27.11 14.90 15.41
N PRO A 145 27.37 13.57 15.51
CA PRO A 145 26.55 12.59 14.82
C PRO A 145 25.12 12.53 15.37
N ASP A 146 24.13 12.44 14.48
CA ASP A 146 22.71 12.47 14.87
C ASP A 146 22.34 11.34 15.86
N HIS A 147 23.00 10.19 15.81
CA HIS A 147 22.74 9.09 16.76
C HIS A 147 23.18 9.44 18.20
N THR A 148 24.28 10.19 18.35
CA THR A 148 24.74 10.73 19.64
C THR A 148 23.80 11.84 20.11
N LEU A 149 23.43 12.75 19.19
CA LEU A 149 22.47 13.81 19.48
C LEU A 149 21.12 13.26 19.93
N ASN A 150 20.63 12.18 19.33
CA ASN A 150 19.38 11.52 19.72
C ASN A 150 19.41 10.95 21.15
N VAL A 151 20.56 10.46 21.63
CA VAL A 151 20.72 10.06 23.03
C VAL A 151 20.61 11.27 23.96
N LYS A 152 21.24 12.40 23.58
CA LYS A 152 21.16 13.67 24.33
C LYS A 152 19.75 14.27 24.32
N ARG A 153 19.02 14.20 23.19
CA ARG A 153 17.58 14.54 23.09
C ARG A 153 16.75 13.77 24.10
N GLY A 154 17.00 12.45 24.23
CA GLY A 154 16.33 11.62 25.24
C GLY A 154 16.62 12.06 26.68
N ILE A 155 17.85 12.47 26.99
CA ILE A 155 18.22 13.02 28.31
C ILE A 155 17.48 14.34 28.58
N ILE A 156 17.49 15.27 27.62
CA ILE A 156 16.81 16.57 27.73
C ILE A 156 15.30 16.37 27.91
N SER A 157 14.69 15.51 27.08
CA SER A 157 13.25 15.21 27.15
C SER A 157 12.82 14.66 28.52
N ALA A 158 13.72 14.01 29.25
CA ALA A 158 13.46 13.55 30.61
C ALA A 158 13.69 14.62 31.69
N LEU A 159 14.50 15.65 31.44
CA LEU A 159 14.77 16.75 32.38
C LEU A 159 13.76 17.90 32.29
N LEU A 160 13.17 18.13 31.11
CA LEU A 160 12.22 19.22 30.88
C LEU A 160 10.83 18.91 31.44
N VAL A 161 10.68 19.08 32.76
CA VAL A 161 9.41 18.88 33.48
C VAL A 161 8.67 20.22 33.60
N PRO A 162 7.43 20.36 33.10
CA PRO A 162 6.69 21.61 33.20
C PRO A 162 6.44 22.03 34.65
N PRO A 163 6.24 23.34 34.92
CA PRO A 163 5.94 23.86 36.24
C PRO A 163 4.55 23.39 36.70
N GLU A 164 4.29 23.53 37.99
CA GLU A 164 2.99 23.21 38.57
C GLU A 164 1.90 24.19 38.10
N THR A 165 0.68 23.68 37.94
CA THR A 165 -0.53 24.48 37.68
C THR A 165 -1.49 24.38 38.86
N GLU A 166 -2.49 25.25 38.94
CA GLU A 166 -3.50 25.22 40.03
C GLU A 166 -4.21 23.85 40.12
N ASP A 167 -4.49 23.24 38.97
CA ASP A 167 -5.11 21.91 38.89
C ASP A 167 -4.14 20.77 39.20
N ALA A 168 -4.58 19.81 40.01
CA ALA A 168 -3.81 18.62 40.36
C ALA A 168 -3.63 17.62 39.20
N GLN A 169 -4.50 17.69 38.19
CA GLN A 169 -4.44 16.87 36.97
C GLN A 169 -4.78 17.73 35.76
N ARG A 170 -3.97 17.64 34.71
CA ARG A 170 -4.18 18.40 33.47
C ARG A 170 -3.62 17.67 32.26
N LEU A 171 -4.30 17.80 31.13
CA LEU A 171 -3.78 17.41 29.82
C LEU A 171 -2.90 18.52 29.27
N LEU A 172 -1.64 18.22 28.96
CA LEU A 172 -0.66 19.15 28.40
C LEU A 172 -0.11 18.62 27.08
N PHE A 173 0.22 19.51 26.16
CA PHE A 173 0.99 19.20 24.96
C PHE A 173 2.45 19.51 25.26
N LEU A 174 3.30 18.49 25.27
CA LEU A 174 4.70 18.60 25.64
C LEU A 174 5.57 18.11 24.49
N GLU A 175 6.60 18.89 24.16
CA GLU A 175 7.64 18.45 23.24
C GLU A 175 8.50 17.37 23.89
N THR A 176 8.78 16.33 23.10
CA THR A 176 9.55 15.16 23.52
C THR A 176 10.43 14.69 22.37
N VAL A 177 11.19 13.62 22.61
CA VAL A 177 11.91 12.90 21.56
C VAL A 177 10.97 12.29 20.50
N TYR A 178 9.66 12.19 20.77
CA TYR A 178 8.64 11.75 19.83
C TYR A 178 7.82 12.90 19.22
N GLY A 179 8.34 14.12 19.32
CA GLY A 179 7.64 15.33 18.88
C GLY A 179 6.65 15.83 19.93
N ASN A 180 5.57 16.48 19.48
CA ASN A 180 4.57 17.03 20.38
C ASN A 180 3.58 15.94 20.81
N CYS A 181 3.50 15.70 22.13
CA CYS A 181 2.73 14.61 22.70
C CYS A 181 1.64 15.10 23.68
N SER A 182 0.43 14.58 23.50
CA SER A 182 -0.64 14.69 24.50
C SER A 182 -0.25 13.93 25.78
N SER A 183 -0.16 14.65 26.89
CA SER A 183 0.47 14.20 28.13
C SER A 183 -0.42 14.44 29.34
N ASN A 184 -0.78 13.38 30.06
CA ASN A 184 -1.52 13.48 31.33
C ASN A 184 -0.57 13.80 32.46
N PHE A 185 -0.54 15.06 32.89
CA PHE A 185 0.23 15.54 34.03
C PHE A 185 -0.57 15.36 35.32
N THR A 186 0.06 14.84 36.37
CA THR A 186 -0.57 14.66 37.68
C THR A 186 0.41 15.01 38.80
N VAL A 187 0.00 15.88 39.71
CA VAL A 187 0.70 16.12 40.98
C VAL A 187 0.31 15.01 41.95
N ARG A 188 1.29 14.18 42.37
CA ARG A 188 1.04 13.01 43.24
C ARG A 188 1.14 13.36 44.71
N THR A 189 2.18 14.11 45.07
CA THR A 189 2.41 14.52 46.47
C THR A 189 2.80 15.98 46.54
N ARG A 190 2.36 16.65 47.62
CA ARG A 190 2.69 18.04 47.94
C ARG A 190 3.24 18.13 49.36
N LYS A 191 4.13 19.09 49.58
CA LYS A 191 4.55 19.54 50.91
C LYS A 191 4.19 21.02 51.05
N GLY A 192 3.06 21.30 51.70
CA GLY A 192 2.46 22.63 51.68
C GLY A 192 1.87 22.92 50.30
N SER A 193 2.21 24.08 49.71
CA SER A 193 1.78 24.45 48.35
C SER A 193 2.66 23.87 47.23
N VAL A 194 3.80 23.25 47.56
CA VAL A 194 4.82 22.81 46.58
C VAL A 194 4.68 21.33 46.26
N ALA A 195 4.56 20.98 44.97
CA ALA A 195 4.67 19.60 44.50
C ALA A 195 6.04 18.97 44.81
N THR A 196 6.04 17.78 45.40
CA THR A 196 7.24 16.97 45.67
C THR A 196 7.35 15.74 44.78
N GLU A 197 6.22 15.27 44.23
CA GLU A 197 6.20 14.19 43.25
C GLU A 197 5.17 14.48 42.16
N VAL A 198 5.57 14.29 40.92
CA VAL A 198 4.75 14.46 39.71
C VAL A 198 4.84 13.21 38.86
N SER A 199 3.76 12.86 38.17
CA SER A 199 3.78 11.85 37.11
C SER A 199 3.24 12.37 35.79
N ILE A 200 3.82 11.89 34.70
CA ILE A 200 3.37 12.16 33.34
C ILE A 200 3.12 10.83 32.63
N GLU A 201 1.91 10.65 32.09
CA GLU A 201 1.52 9.46 31.33
C GLU A 201 1.16 9.83 29.89
N ARG A 202 1.61 9.02 28.93
CA ARG A 202 1.45 9.26 27.48
C ARG A 202 1.12 7.98 26.73
N ASN A 203 0.26 8.11 25.74
CA ASN A 203 0.11 7.13 24.67
C ASN A 203 0.94 7.60 23.48
N LEU A 204 1.98 6.86 23.11
CA LEU A 204 2.95 7.31 22.10
C LEU A 204 2.35 7.38 20.70
N LYS A 205 1.24 6.67 20.45
CA LYS A 205 0.51 6.77 19.18
C LYS A 205 -0.10 8.16 18.93
N ASP A 206 -0.30 8.94 19.99
CA ASP A 206 -0.91 10.26 19.91
C ASP A 206 0.14 11.38 19.74
N CYS A 207 1.42 11.02 19.60
CA CYS A 207 2.52 11.93 19.30
C CYS A 207 2.72 12.11 17.79
N ASP A 208 3.03 13.32 17.33
CA ASP A 208 3.11 13.66 15.90
C ASP A 208 4.35 13.10 15.15
N HIS A 209 5.44 12.80 15.86
CA HIS A 209 6.67 12.22 15.29
C HIS A 209 6.92 10.76 15.69
N PHE A 210 5.95 10.09 16.32
CA PHE A 210 6.04 8.65 16.60
C PHE A 210 5.69 7.83 15.35
N ARG A 211 6.71 7.38 14.62
CA ARG A 211 6.54 6.58 13.40
C ARG A 211 7.08 5.17 13.57
N PRO A 212 6.34 4.12 13.16
CA PRO A 212 6.86 2.76 13.17
C PRO A 212 8.09 2.65 12.26
N ALA A 213 9.20 2.12 12.79
CA ALA A 213 10.37 1.80 11.98
C ALA A 213 10.04 0.69 10.98
N SER A 214 10.42 0.87 9.70
CA SER A 214 10.28 -0.16 8.66
C SER A 214 11.65 -0.48 8.07
N THR A 215 12.02 -1.76 8.04
CA THR A 215 13.34 -2.24 7.60
C THR A 215 13.43 -2.49 6.08
N GLY A 216 12.52 -1.89 5.30
CA GLY A 216 12.36 -2.13 3.86
C GLY A 216 11.44 -3.31 3.58
N VAL A 217 10.70 -3.25 2.47
CA VAL A 217 9.79 -4.33 2.05
C VAL A 217 10.34 -4.92 0.77
N SER A 218 10.52 -6.24 0.76
CA SER A 218 10.92 -6.93 -0.45
C SER A 218 9.86 -6.73 -1.56
N PRO A 219 10.26 -6.35 -2.79
CA PRO A 219 9.37 -6.39 -3.95
C PRO A 219 8.94 -7.80 -4.35
N LEU A 220 9.37 -8.85 -3.67
CA LEU A 220 8.90 -10.23 -3.83
C LEU A 220 7.96 -10.68 -2.70
N ALA A 221 7.71 -9.83 -1.70
CA ALA A 221 6.80 -10.17 -0.62
C ALA A 221 5.38 -10.42 -1.16
N LEU A 222 4.81 -11.59 -0.82
CA LEU A 222 3.44 -11.99 -1.18
C LEU A 222 2.39 -11.08 -0.52
N ILE A 223 2.71 -10.59 0.68
CA ILE A 223 1.86 -9.71 1.46
C ILE A 223 2.59 -8.38 1.66
N ARG A 224 2.11 -7.34 0.99
CA ARG A 224 2.68 -5.99 1.04
C ARG A 224 1.70 -5.05 1.74
N GLY A 225 2.21 -3.91 2.21
CA GLY A 225 1.36 -2.88 2.82
C GLY A 225 0.82 -3.23 4.21
N LEU A 226 1.01 -4.45 4.72
CA LEU A 226 0.58 -4.81 6.08
C LEU A 226 1.41 -4.17 7.20
N ASN A 227 2.58 -3.60 6.92
CA ASN A 227 3.40 -2.96 7.95
C ASN A 227 2.61 -1.91 8.74
N ARG A 228 1.82 -1.08 8.04
CA ARG A 228 1.00 -0.03 8.67
C ARG A 228 -0.15 -0.60 9.51
N PRO A 229 -1.05 -1.46 9.00
CA PRO A 229 -2.10 -2.05 9.83
C PRO A 229 -1.55 -2.97 10.93
N LEU A 230 -0.46 -3.71 10.71
CA LEU A 230 0.16 -4.52 11.78
C LEU A 230 0.82 -3.66 12.85
N SER A 231 1.35 -2.47 12.50
CA SER A 231 1.88 -1.55 13.51
C SER A 231 0.82 -1.06 14.50
N THR A 232 -0.47 -1.05 14.12
CA THR A 232 -1.55 -0.69 15.05
C THR A 232 -1.77 -1.74 16.13
N LEU A 233 -1.37 -2.99 15.89
CA LEU A 233 -1.38 -4.08 16.88
C LEU A 233 -0.28 -3.93 17.94
N ILE A 234 0.64 -2.97 17.77
CA ILE A 234 1.64 -2.61 18.77
C ILE A 234 1.05 -1.52 19.66
N SER A 235 0.84 -1.81 20.94
CA SER A 235 0.50 -0.78 21.93
C SER A 235 1.77 -0.16 22.47
N SER A 236 1.86 1.18 22.47
CA SER A 236 3.06 1.92 22.88
C SER A 236 2.70 3.01 23.89
N SER A 237 3.28 2.96 25.09
CA SER A 237 3.00 3.91 26.16
C SER A 237 4.24 4.27 26.97
N GLN A 238 4.20 5.45 27.60
CA GLN A 238 5.28 5.96 28.45
C GLN A 238 4.71 6.50 29.76
N SER A 239 5.36 6.17 30.87
CA SER A 239 5.03 6.65 32.22
C SER A 239 6.29 7.16 32.90
N CYS A 240 6.34 8.46 33.19
CA CYS A 240 7.43 9.10 33.90
C CYS A 240 7.00 9.53 35.30
N ARG A 241 7.87 9.30 36.28
CA ARG A 241 7.73 9.80 37.65
C ARG A 241 8.91 10.70 37.98
N TYR A 242 8.60 11.83 38.60
CA TYR A 242 9.56 12.86 38.95
C TYR A 242 9.46 13.16 40.43
N THR A 243 10.61 13.14 41.10
CA THR A 243 10.78 13.66 42.46
C THR A 243 11.40 15.04 42.36
N LEU A 244 10.83 16.01 43.05
CA LEU A 244 11.25 17.40 43.03
C LEU A 244 11.83 17.81 44.39
N ASP A 245 12.87 18.65 44.39
CA ASP A 245 13.41 19.20 45.62
C ASP A 245 12.35 20.11 46.30
N PRO A 246 12.03 19.89 47.58
CA PRO A 246 10.94 20.59 48.24
C PRO A 246 11.19 22.08 48.47
N LYS A 247 12.43 22.58 48.30
CA LYS A 247 12.78 23.99 48.51
C LYS A 247 12.97 24.72 47.19
N LYS A 248 13.72 24.13 46.26
CA LYS A 248 14.18 24.72 45.01
C LYS A 248 13.44 24.18 43.78
N GLN A 249 12.55 23.20 43.95
CA GLN A 249 11.69 22.61 42.90
C GLN A 249 12.40 22.02 41.68
N HIS A 250 13.72 21.87 41.72
CA HIS A 250 14.48 21.20 40.67
C HIS A 250 14.25 19.69 40.70
N VAL A 251 14.46 19.04 39.55
CA VAL A 251 14.28 17.59 39.42
C VAL A 251 15.39 16.88 40.20
N SER A 252 15.07 16.20 41.29
CA SER A 252 16.03 15.41 42.06
C SER A 252 16.14 13.99 41.53
N GLU A 253 15.03 13.43 41.02
CA GLU A 253 15.01 12.11 40.39
C GLU A 253 13.95 12.08 39.28
N ALA A 254 14.26 11.47 38.14
CA ALA A 254 13.32 11.18 37.07
C ALA A 254 13.41 9.69 36.71
N ILE A 255 12.28 9.00 36.67
CA ILE A 255 12.18 7.59 36.28
C ILE A 255 11.11 7.48 35.20
N CYS A 256 11.53 7.29 33.95
CA CYS A 256 10.64 7.08 32.81
C CYS A 256 10.65 5.60 32.41
N LYS A 257 9.46 5.02 32.26
CA LYS A 257 9.24 3.65 31.80
C LYS A 257 8.41 3.68 30.53
N GLU A 258 8.97 3.17 29.46
CA GLU A 258 8.36 3.07 28.15
C GLU A 258 8.16 1.61 27.77
N GLN A 259 7.03 1.29 27.16
CA GLN A 259 6.64 -0.07 26.82
C GLN A 259 6.05 -0.13 25.41
N HIS A 260 6.54 -1.06 24.60
CA HIS A 260 5.95 -1.45 23.33
C HIS A 260 5.54 -2.91 23.41
N ARG A 261 4.24 -3.19 23.25
CA ARG A 261 3.67 -4.53 23.40
C ARG A 261 3.00 -4.95 22.12
N PHE A 262 3.48 -6.03 21.53
CA PHE A 262 2.89 -6.68 20.36
C PHE A 262 2.16 -7.96 20.80
N LEU A 263 0.84 -8.00 20.64
CA LEU A 263 -0.01 -9.15 20.96
C LEU A 263 -0.71 -9.67 19.70
N PRO A 264 -0.06 -10.54 18.92
CA PRO A 264 -0.75 -11.19 17.81
C PRO A 264 -1.80 -12.16 18.38
N PHE A 265 -3.07 -11.99 17.99
CA PHE A 265 -4.21 -12.88 18.30
C PHE A 265 -4.49 -13.12 19.80
N SER A 266 -5.15 -12.18 20.50
CA SER A 266 -5.81 -12.27 21.83
C SER A 266 -5.19 -13.10 22.98
N HIS A 267 -3.95 -13.58 22.88
CA HIS A 267 -3.29 -14.42 23.89
C HIS A 267 -2.42 -13.55 24.82
N LYS A 268 -2.32 -13.97 26.09
CA LYS A 268 -1.61 -13.21 27.15
C LYS A 268 -0.08 -13.12 26.94
N ASN A 269 0.49 -13.87 25.99
CA ASN A 269 1.92 -13.97 25.72
C ASN A 269 2.26 -13.32 24.37
N GLY A 270 2.74 -12.08 24.40
CA GLY A 270 3.20 -11.34 23.23
C GLY A 270 4.66 -10.91 23.36
N MET A 271 5.22 -10.30 22.33
CA MET A 271 6.55 -9.69 22.41
C MET A 271 6.44 -8.34 23.12
N MET A 272 7.44 -8.02 23.94
CA MET A 272 7.52 -6.75 24.66
C MET A 272 8.91 -6.16 24.54
N ALA A 273 8.98 -4.89 24.20
CA ALA A 273 10.16 -4.06 24.42
C ALA A 273 9.85 -3.08 25.55
N GLN A 274 10.79 -2.91 26.47
CA GLN A 274 10.67 -2.01 27.60
C GLN A 274 11.96 -1.20 27.74
N VAL A 275 11.82 0.11 27.81
CA VAL A 275 12.91 1.05 28.08
C VAL A 275 12.67 1.67 29.44
N THR A 276 13.69 1.71 30.29
CA THR A 276 13.67 2.40 31.58
C THR A 276 14.81 3.39 31.62
N GLN A 277 14.49 4.66 31.86
CA GLN A 277 15.42 5.76 31.94
C GLN A 277 15.37 6.32 33.37
N THR A 278 16.53 6.54 33.98
CA THR A 278 16.68 7.07 35.33
C THR A 278 17.70 8.21 35.33
N LEU A 279 17.32 9.36 35.87
CA LEU A 279 18.22 10.46 36.18
C LEU A 279 18.14 10.72 37.66
N LYS A 280 19.27 10.71 38.37
CA LYS A 280 19.32 10.99 39.80
C LYS A 280 20.34 12.07 40.08
N LEU A 281 19.91 13.16 40.71
CA LEU A 281 20.79 14.27 41.08
C LEU A 281 21.79 13.81 42.13
N GLU A 282 23.07 14.05 41.87
CA GLU A 282 24.17 13.78 42.79
C GLU A 282 24.54 15.05 43.57
N GLU A 283 24.65 16.18 42.87
CA GLU A 283 25.04 17.46 43.46
C GLU A 283 24.58 18.67 42.64
N THR A 284 24.60 19.84 43.29
CA THR A 284 24.37 21.15 42.65
C THR A 284 25.52 22.08 43.00
N ARG A 285 26.11 22.73 41.99
CA ARG A 285 27.24 23.65 42.13
C ARG A 285 26.87 25.05 41.62
N ASN A 286 27.62 26.06 42.06
CA ASN A 286 27.54 27.40 41.48
C ASN A 286 28.26 27.43 40.13
N LEU A 287 27.73 28.18 39.17
CA LEU A 287 28.35 28.44 37.88
C LEU A 287 28.80 29.91 37.83
N ASN A 288 30.06 30.15 37.47
CA ASN A 288 30.64 31.49 37.45
C ASN A 288 30.57 32.19 36.08
N SER A 289 30.00 31.53 35.06
CA SER A 289 29.89 32.05 33.69
C SER A 289 28.43 32.28 33.32
N ARG A 290 28.15 33.43 32.69
CA ARG A 290 26.88 33.75 32.02
C ARG A 290 26.95 33.56 30.50
N PHE A 291 28.12 33.14 29.99
CA PHE A 291 28.33 33.02 28.56
C PHE A 291 27.44 31.93 27.98
N PHE A 292 26.63 32.32 27.00
CA PHE A 292 25.80 31.44 26.19
C PHE A 292 25.82 32.02 24.77
N ASP A 293 26.15 31.18 23.80
CA ASP A 293 26.18 31.54 22.39
C ASP A 293 25.32 30.54 21.64
N GLU A 294 24.41 31.05 20.82
CA GLU A 294 23.51 30.25 20.00
C GLU A 294 24.33 29.75 18.80
N GLY A 295 24.66 28.46 18.82
CA GLY A 295 25.52 27.84 17.80
C GLY A 295 24.93 27.93 16.39
N THR A 296 25.76 27.66 15.38
CA THR A 296 25.41 27.88 13.97
C THR A 296 24.41 26.88 13.37
N ARG A 297 24.23 25.71 14.00
CA ARG A 297 23.29 24.68 13.57
C ARG A 297 22.12 24.66 14.54
N GLU A 298 20.90 24.79 14.04
CA GLU A 298 19.66 24.63 14.82
C GLU A 298 19.03 23.26 14.56
N ALA A 299 18.45 22.66 15.59
CA ALA A 299 17.73 21.41 15.51
C ALA A 299 16.59 21.34 16.56
N GLY A 300 15.56 20.53 16.30
CA GLY A 300 14.48 20.29 17.25
C GLY A 300 14.77 19.17 18.25
N LEU A 301 13.90 19.03 19.26
CA LEU A 301 13.98 17.96 20.28
C LEU A 301 13.56 16.58 19.75
N ALA A 302 12.75 16.52 18.70
CA ALA A 302 12.26 15.28 18.11
C ALA A 302 13.42 14.41 17.56
N PHE A 303 13.24 13.08 17.65
CA PHE A 303 14.17 12.10 17.10
C PHE A 303 14.30 12.24 15.59
N GLU A 304 15.54 12.26 15.11
CA GLU A 304 15.84 12.22 13.68
C GLU A 304 16.33 10.82 13.29
N SER A 305 15.71 10.25 12.26
CA SER A 305 16.12 8.95 11.74
C SER A 305 17.54 9.04 11.20
N THR A 306 18.48 8.34 11.85
CA THR A 306 19.84 8.22 11.34
C THR A 306 19.83 7.29 10.13
N LYS A 307 20.40 7.73 9.00
CA LYS A 307 20.84 6.77 7.98
C LYS A 307 21.93 5.96 8.65
N ALA A 308 21.72 4.67 8.84
CA ALA A 308 22.79 3.80 9.33
C ALA A 308 23.96 3.94 8.35
N THR A 309 25.04 4.61 8.76
CA THR A 309 26.28 4.59 8.00
C THR A 309 26.72 3.13 7.92
N SER A 310 27.03 2.68 6.71
CA SER A 310 27.50 1.31 6.47
C SER A 310 28.68 1.05 7.39
N PRO A 311 28.63 0.05 8.29
CA PRO A 311 29.76 -0.27 9.14
C PRO A 311 31.03 -0.46 8.30
N PRO A 312 32.21 -0.04 8.78
CA PRO A 312 33.47 -0.28 8.08
C PRO A 312 33.61 -1.77 7.76
N GLY A 313 33.89 -2.10 6.50
CA GLY A 313 34.02 -3.50 6.06
C GLY A 313 32.73 -4.20 5.64
N GLN A 314 31.56 -3.53 5.65
CA GLN A 314 30.29 -4.18 5.31
C GLN A 314 30.21 -4.61 3.83
N ALA A 315 30.80 -3.84 2.92
CA ALA A 315 30.85 -4.19 1.49
C ALA A 315 31.70 -5.46 1.27
N GLU A 316 32.84 -5.56 1.96
CA GLU A 316 33.71 -6.73 1.97
C GLU A 316 33.01 -7.94 2.61
N ALA A 317 32.23 -7.72 3.67
CA ALA A 317 31.43 -8.76 4.31
C ALA A 317 30.36 -9.32 3.36
N ALA A 318 29.62 -8.44 2.67
CA ALA A 318 28.63 -8.83 1.66
C ALA A 318 29.27 -9.65 0.53
N MET A 319 30.42 -9.21 0.03
CA MET A 319 31.19 -9.94 -0.99
C MET A 319 31.57 -11.35 -0.50
N LYS A 320 32.12 -11.45 0.71
CA LYS A 320 32.51 -12.72 1.30
C LYS A 320 31.32 -13.66 1.49
N THR A 321 30.19 -13.14 2.00
CA THR A 321 28.96 -13.91 2.18
C THR A 321 28.45 -14.45 0.84
N LEU A 322 28.52 -13.66 -0.24
CA LEU A 322 28.14 -14.12 -1.58
C LEU A 322 29.06 -15.23 -2.11
N GLN A 323 30.38 -15.10 -1.94
CA GLN A 323 31.35 -16.14 -2.32
C GLN A 323 31.10 -17.45 -1.54
N GLU A 324 30.79 -17.36 -0.24
CA GLU A 324 30.41 -18.52 0.56
C GLU A 324 29.12 -19.17 0.03
N LEU A 325 28.12 -18.38 -0.34
CA LEU A 325 26.87 -18.88 -0.92
C LEU A 325 27.06 -19.59 -2.26
N GLN A 326 27.92 -19.06 -3.13
CA GLN A 326 28.21 -19.64 -4.44
C GLN A 326 28.81 -21.05 -4.31
N ASN A 327 29.63 -21.28 -3.29
CA ASN A 327 30.31 -22.54 -3.04
C ASN A 327 29.43 -23.60 -2.36
N LEU A 328 28.19 -23.27 -1.95
CA LEU A 328 27.26 -24.21 -1.34
C LEU A 328 26.37 -24.89 -2.39
N HIS A 329 26.49 -26.21 -2.55
CA HIS A 329 25.62 -26.99 -3.42
C HIS A 329 24.19 -27.16 -2.86
N VAL A 330 23.23 -27.43 -3.75
CA VAL A 330 21.81 -27.66 -3.43
C VAL A 330 21.62 -29.10 -2.93
N SER A 331 22.14 -29.43 -1.75
CA SER A 331 21.67 -30.56 -0.93
C SER A 331 22.18 -30.46 0.51
N GLU A 332 21.34 -30.89 1.45
CA GLU A 332 21.54 -31.02 2.91
C GLU A 332 21.84 -29.74 3.74
N GLN A 333 22.52 -28.72 3.19
CA GLN A 333 22.85 -27.48 3.90
C GLN A 333 21.87 -26.33 3.66
N ASN A 334 20.61 -26.62 3.28
CA ASN A 334 19.61 -25.62 2.92
C ASN A 334 19.36 -24.59 4.03
N ALA A 335 19.37 -25.00 5.31
CA ALA A 335 19.25 -24.07 6.43
C ALA A 335 20.43 -23.09 6.50
N LYS A 336 21.66 -23.58 6.29
CA LYS A 336 22.86 -22.73 6.25
C LYS A 336 22.83 -21.78 5.06
N ARG A 337 22.43 -22.27 3.88
CA ARG A 337 22.27 -21.44 2.67
C ARG A 337 21.22 -20.35 2.88
N ALA A 338 20.06 -20.68 3.47
CA ALA A 338 19.03 -19.70 3.80
C ALA A 338 19.51 -18.64 4.80
N ASN A 339 20.25 -19.05 5.84
CA ASN A 339 20.85 -18.13 6.81
C ASN A 339 21.88 -17.20 6.18
N LEU A 340 22.77 -17.73 5.34
CA LEU A 340 23.76 -16.91 4.61
C LEU A 340 23.09 -15.97 3.61
N PHE A 341 22.03 -16.39 2.93
CA PHE A 341 21.28 -15.52 2.03
C PHE A 341 20.57 -14.40 2.79
N SER A 342 19.93 -14.70 3.93
CA SER A 342 19.35 -13.69 4.83
C SER A 342 20.41 -12.70 5.33
N LYS A 343 21.61 -13.20 5.66
CA LYS A 343 22.76 -12.39 6.04
C LYS A 343 23.21 -11.47 4.91
N LEU A 344 23.38 -11.99 3.68
CA LEU A 344 23.73 -11.19 2.50
C LEU A 344 22.72 -10.06 2.27
N VAL A 345 21.43 -10.37 2.31
CA VAL A 345 20.36 -9.38 2.14
C VAL A 345 20.44 -8.30 3.24
N THR A 346 20.73 -8.67 4.48
CA THR A 346 20.89 -7.74 5.61
C THR A 346 22.13 -6.86 5.45
N GLU A 347 23.24 -7.43 4.96
CA GLU A 347 24.47 -6.68 4.67
C GLU A 347 24.23 -5.65 3.55
N LEU A 348 23.54 -6.03 2.47
CA LEU A 348 23.19 -5.12 1.37
C LEU A 348 22.26 -3.98 1.82
N ARG A 349 21.31 -4.24 2.74
CA ARG A 349 20.40 -3.20 3.27
C ARG A 349 21.11 -2.07 3.99
N GLY A 350 22.27 -2.33 4.60
CA GLY A 350 23.06 -1.33 5.32
C GLY A 350 24.00 -0.51 4.44
N LEU A 351 24.15 -0.86 3.16
CA LEU A 351 25.01 -0.14 2.23
C LEU A 351 24.37 1.18 1.77
N SER A 352 25.21 2.21 1.56
CA SER A 352 24.80 3.43 0.85
C SER A 352 24.63 3.17 -0.64
N ASP A 353 24.05 4.14 -1.36
CA ASP A 353 23.88 4.06 -2.81
C ASP A 353 25.23 3.95 -3.54
N GLU A 354 26.20 4.76 -3.13
CA GLU A 354 27.56 4.75 -3.69
C GLU A 354 28.28 3.42 -3.41
N ALA A 355 28.06 2.84 -2.22
CA ALA A 355 28.63 1.56 -1.84
C ALA A 355 28.01 0.41 -2.65
N VAL A 356 26.69 0.39 -2.85
CA VAL A 356 26.04 -0.63 -3.72
C VAL A 356 26.52 -0.49 -5.16
N SER A 357 26.56 0.73 -5.69
CA SER A 357 26.96 1.01 -7.08
C SER A 357 28.39 0.59 -7.38
N SER A 358 29.32 0.83 -6.45
CA SER A 358 30.72 0.40 -6.59
C SER A 358 30.92 -1.11 -6.37
N LEU A 359 30.07 -1.74 -5.56
CA LEU A 359 30.14 -3.17 -5.25
C LEU A 359 29.46 -4.04 -6.32
N LEU A 360 28.43 -3.52 -6.99
CA LEU A 360 27.58 -4.27 -7.93
C LEU A 360 28.37 -5.02 -9.01
N PRO A 361 29.32 -4.40 -9.76
CA PRO A 361 30.06 -5.12 -10.80
C PRO A 361 30.80 -6.35 -10.25
N LYS A 362 31.36 -6.24 -9.04
CA LYS A 362 32.09 -7.34 -8.39
C LYS A 362 31.14 -8.45 -7.95
N LEU A 363 29.95 -8.12 -7.44
CA LEU A 363 28.96 -9.13 -7.03
C LEU A 363 28.46 -9.93 -8.24
N VAL A 364 28.25 -9.24 -9.36
CA VAL A 364 27.80 -9.82 -10.62
C VAL A 364 28.84 -10.80 -11.19
N GLU A 365 30.13 -10.43 -11.14
CA GLU A 365 31.24 -11.30 -11.54
C GLU A 365 31.28 -12.59 -10.73
N VAL A 366 31.03 -12.52 -9.42
CA VAL A 366 30.94 -13.69 -8.55
C VAL A 366 29.71 -14.52 -8.91
N SER A 367 28.51 -13.94 -8.86
CA SER A 367 27.28 -14.64 -9.24
C SER A 367 26.15 -13.67 -9.57
N SER A 368 25.92 -13.44 -10.86
CA SER A 368 24.79 -12.65 -11.37
C SER A 368 23.41 -13.12 -10.83
N PRO A 369 23.05 -14.44 -10.84
CA PRO A 369 21.74 -14.88 -10.37
C PRO A 369 21.51 -14.68 -8.87
N LEU A 370 22.52 -14.91 -8.02
CA LEU A 370 22.41 -14.71 -6.58
C LEU A 370 22.38 -13.23 -6.22
N THR A 371 23.16 -12.41 -6.93
CA THR A 371 23.17 -10.96 -6.80
C THR A 371 21.80 -10.38 -7.10
N LEU A 372 21.20 -10.76 -8.23
CA LEU A 372 19.85 -10.31 -8.60
C LEU A 372 18.81 -10.70 -7.54
N GLN A 373 18.83 -11.94 -7.06
CA GLN A 373 17.92 -12.40 -6.00
C GLN A 373 18.10 -11.61 -4.70
N ALA A 374 19.33 -11.34 -4.29
CA ALA A 374 19.61 -10.62 -3.05
C ALA A 374 19.19 -9.14 -3.13
N LEU A 375 19.46 -8.46 -4.25
CA LEU A 375 19.03 -7.09 -4.50
C LEU A 375 17.50 -6.98 -4.53
N MET A 376 16.82 -7.92 -5.17
CA MET A 376 15.35 -8.00 -5.18
C MET A 376 14.73 -8.39 -3.84
N GLN A 377 15.51 -8.85 -2.84
CA GLN A 377 15.02 -9.11 -1.49
C GLN A 377 15.43 -8.02 -0.49
N CYS A 378 16.36 -7.15 -0.88
CA CYS A 378 16.90 -6.07 -0.04
C CYS A 378 15.80 -5.07 0.36
N GLY A 379 14.92 -4.67 -0.55
CA GLY A 379 13.78 -3.80 -0.22
C GLY A 379 14.14 -2.36 0.17
N GLN A 380 15.36 -1.92 -0.14
CA GLN A 380 15.86 -0.54 0.07
C GLN A 380 16.14 0.14 -1.28
N PRO A 381 15.86 1.46 -1.44
CA PRO A 381 16.04 2.21 -2.68
C PRO A 381 17.35 1.97 -3.43
N GLN A 382 18.47 2.01 -2.71
CA GLN A 382 19.80 1.84 -3.27
C GLN A 382 20.03 0.46 -3.90
N CYS A 383 19.35 -0.58 -3.43
CA CYS A 383 19.56 -1.94 -3.92
C CYS A 383 19.02 -2.17 -5.33
N TYR A 384 18.17 -1.28 -5.83
CA TYR A 384 17.59 -1.43 -7.16
C TYR A 384 17.67 -0.15 -8.00
N ALA A 385 18.37 0.89 -7.53
CA ALA A 385 18.58 2.13 -8.27
C ALA A 385 19.20 1.88 -9.65
N HIS A 386 20.17 0.96 -9.75
CA HIS A 386 20.88 0.65 -10.99
C HIS A 386 20.53 -0.71 -11.60
N ILE A 387 19.53 -1.42 -11.07
CA ILE A 387 19.25 -2.80 -11.49
C ILE A 387 18.78 -2.87 -12.95
N LEU A 388 17.94 -1.92 -13.38
CA LEU A 388 17.44 -1.89 -14.76
C LEU A 388 18.55 -1.52 -15.74
N GLN A 389 19.40 -0.56 -15.40
CA GLN A 389 20.55 -0.18 -16.21
C GLN A 389 21.54 -1.34 -16.36
N TRP A 390 21.82 -2.06 -15.27
CA TRP A 390 22.67 -3.24 -15.28
C TRP A 390 22.10 -4.36 -16.17
N LEU A 391 20.82 -4.70 -16.03
CA LEU A 391 20.19 -5.73 -16.86
C LEU A 391 20.22 -5.36 -18.35
N LYS A 392 20.03 -4.08 -18.68
CA LYS A 392 20.16 -3.57 -20.05
C LYS A 392 21.59 -3.68 -20.57
N SER A 393 22.59 -3.29 -19.78
CA SER A 393 24.01 -3.36 -20.22
C SER A 393 24.48 -4.79 -20.47
N GLU A 394 24.01 -5.74 -19.68
CA GLU A 394 24.28 -7.18 -19.85
C GLU A 394 23.46 -7.83 -20.99
N LYS A 395 22.59 -7.06 -21.66
CA LYS A 395 21.65 -7.58 -22.67
C LYS A 395 20.86 -8.77 -22.13
N ALA A 396 20.38 -8.66 -20.89
CA ALA A 396 19.60 -9.70 -20.24
C ALA A 396 18.35 -10.05 -21.05
N ASN A 397 17.81 -11.24 -20.81
CA ASN A 397 16.57 -11.68 -21.45
C ASN A 397 15.45 -10.64 -21.26
N PRO A 398 14.75 -10.20 -22.32
CA PRO A 398 13.67 -9.22 -22.22
C PRO A 398 12.60 -9.58 -21.18
N LEU A 399 12.26 -10.87 -21.03
CA LEU A 399 11.31 -11.33 -20.00
C LEU A 399 11.82 -11.09 -18.58
N LEU A 400 13.13 -11.19 -18.36
CA LEU A 400 13.73 -10.89 -17.06
C LEU A 400 13.67 -9.38 -16.78
N ILE A 401 13.95 -8.55 -17.79
CA ILE A 401 13.84 -7.09 -17.68
C ILE A 401 12.39 -6.70 -17.36
N ASP A 402 11.41 -7.29 -18.04
CA ASP A 402 9.99 -7.09 -17.80
C ASP A 402 9.59 -7.41 -16.36
N VAL A 403 9.95 -8.60 -15.88
CA VAL A 403 9.63 -9.06 -14.52
C VAL A 403 10.29 -8.15 -13.47
N VAL A 404 11.57 -7.83 -13.63
CA VAL A 404 12.27 -6.96 -12.68
C VAL A 404 11.69 -5.55 -12.67
N THR A 405 11.38 -4.98 -13.84
CA THR A 405 10.74 -3.66 -13.97
C THR A 405 9.41 -3.65 -13.24
N TYR A 406 8.57 -4.66 -13.45
CA TYR A 406 7.28 -4.81 -12.76
C TYR A 406 7.43 -4.89 -11.24
N LEU A 407 8.36 -5.71 -10.75
CA LEU A 407 8.57 -5.90 -9.31
C LEU A 407 9.09 -4.64 -8.62
N VAL A 408 10.03 -3.92 -9.24
CA VAL A 408 10.59 -2.66 -8.70
C VAL A 408 9.55 -1.54 -8.70
N ALA A 409 8.64 -1.51 -9.67
CA ALA A 409 7.56 -0.53 -9.73
C ALA A 409 6.54 -0.62 -8.58
N LEU A 410 6.35 -1.82 -8.03
CA LEU A 410 5.44 -2.08 -6.91
C LEU A 410 5.97 -1.60 -5.55
N LEU A 411 7.17 -1.02 -5.50
CA LEU A 411 7.74 -0.52 -4.26
C LEU A 411 7.24 0.89 -3.94
N PRO A 412 6.87 1.16 -2.67
CA PRO A 412 6.35 2.47 -2.27
C PRO A 412 7.46 3.55 -2.35
N GLY A 413 7.04 4.81 -2.47
CA GLY A 413 7.93 5.98 -2.46
C GLY A 413 9.00 5.93 -3.56
N PRO A 414 8.60 5.97 -4.85
CA PRO A 414 9.56 5.98 -5.95
C PRO A 414 10.36 7.29 -5.96
N SER A 415 11.65 7.19 -6.26
CA SER A 415 12.47 8.36 -6.58
C SER A 415 12.20 8.82 -8.02
N ALA A 416 12.49 10.09 -8.34
CA ALA A 416 12.42 10.60 -9.70
C ALA A 416 13.24 9.73 -10.68
N GLN A 417 14.42 9.26 -10.26
CA GLN A 417 15.24 8.37 -11.06
C GLN A 417 14.54 7.04 -11.38
N ARG A 418 13.90 6.42 -10.39
CA ARG A 418 13.16 5.16 -10.58
C ARG A 418 12.00 5.34 -11.56
N LEU A 419 11.27 6.44 -11.45
CA LEU A 419 10.17 6.79 -12.37
C LEU A 419 10.70 6.88 -13.82
N ARG A 420 11.79 7.62 -14.03
CA ARG A 420 12.43 7.75 -15.36
C ARG A 420 12.95 6.43 -15.91
N ASP A 421 13.59 5.61 -15.09
CA ASP A 421 14.14 4.33 -15.54
C ASP A 421 13.04 3.36 -15.96
N ILE A 422 11.94 3.30 -15.20
CA ILE A 422 10.76 2.49 -15.57
C ILE A 422 10.11 3.06 -16.84
N PHE A 423 9.95 4.38 -16.93
CA PHE A 423 9.35 5.02 -18.11
C PHE A 423 10.17 4.75 -19.39
N ASN A 424 11.49 4.93 -19.35
CA ASN A 424 12.38 4.63 -20.47
C ASN A 424 12.33 3.15 -20.84
N THR A 425 12.31 2.25 -19.84
CA THR A 425 12.21 0.81 -20.07
C THR A 425 10.87 0.43 -20.72
N ALA A 426 9.77 1.06 -20.32
CA ALA A 426 8.46 0.84 -20.96
C ALA A 426 8.43 1.32 -22.41
N LYS A 427 9.08 2.46 -22.73
CA LYS A 427 9.19 2.97 -24.11
C LYS A 427 10.01 2.04 -25.01
N GLU A 428 11.08 1.45 -24.46
CA GLU A 428 11.99 0.56 -25.19
C GLU A 428 11.40 -0.84 -25.39
N GLN A 429 10.87 -1.46 -24.32
CA GLN A 429 10.36 -2.84 -24.37
C GLN A 429 8.95 -2.92 -24.97
N GLN A 430 8.12 -1.90 -24.73
CA GLN A 430 6.71 -1.84 -25.11
C GLN A 430 5.92 -3.10 -24.71
N SER A 431 6.35 -3.79 -23.65
CA SER A 431 5.73 -5.01 -23.17
C SER A 431 4.56 -4.70 -22.25
N ARG A 432 3.61 -5.64 -22.16
CA ARG A 432 2.49 -5.54 -21.22
C ARG A 432 2.99 -5.30 -19.79
N ALA A 433 4.00 -6.05 -19.37
CA ALA A 433 4.57 -5.95 -18.03
C ALA A 433 5.17 -4.57 -17.75
N THR A 434 5.98 -4.01 -18.65
CA THR A 434 6.62 -2.71 -18.42
C THR A 434 5.62 -1.55 -18.41
N PHE A 435 4.56 -1.63 -19.20
CA PHE A 435 3.48 -0.64 -19.17
C PHE A 435 2.63 -0.69 -17.89
N TYR A 436 2.32 -1.88 -17.36
CA TYR A 436 1.70 -1.96 -16.03
C TYR A 436 2.67 -1.53 -14.93
N ALA A 437 3.96 -1.83 -15.06
CA ALA A 437 4.99 -1.31 -14.16
C ALA A 437 4.97 0.23 -14.13
N LEU A 438 4.89 0.88 -15.30
CA LEU A 438 4.72 2.32 -15.40
C LEU A 438 3.48 2.81 -14.64
N SER A 439 2.36 2.09 -14.75
CA SER A 439 1.14 2.46 -14.01
C SER A 439 1.31 2.37 -12.49
N HIS A 440 1.98 1.32 -12.00
CA HIS A 440 2.20 1.09 -10.57
C HIS A 440 3.14 2.12 -9.96
N VAL A 441 4.23 2.46 -10.66
CA VAL A 441 5.18 3.47 -10.15
C VAL A 441 4.54 4.86 -10.12
N VAL A 442 3.72 5.22 -11.11
CA VAL A 442 2.98 6.49 -11.12
C VAL A 442 2.04 6.58 -9.92
N ASN A 443 1.26 5.54 -9.64
CA ASN A 443 0.33 5.52 -8.50
C ASN A 443 1.00 5.60 -7.13
N ASN A 444 2.28 5.23 -7.05
CA ASN A 444 3.06 5.32 -5.83
C ASN A 444 3.78 6.68 -5.65
N CYS A 445 3.73 7.58 -6.64
CA CYS A 445 4.34 8.91 -6.55
C CYS A 445 3.56 9.83 -5.58
N GLN A 446 4.28 10.56 -4.72
CA GLN A 446 3.70 11.60 -3.87
C GLN A 446 4.02 12.96 -4.49
N GLY A 447 2.99 13.74 -4.85
CA GLY A 447 3.08 14.92 -5.71
C GLY A 447 3.70 16.18 -5.07
N THR A 448 4.84 16.08 -4.38
CA THR A 448 5.51 17.24 -3.75
C THR A 448 6.86 17.60 -4.37
N ASP A 449 7.46 16.73 -5.18
CA ASP A 449 8.74 16.98 -5.86
C ASP A 449 8.52 17.59 -7.27
N PRO A 450 9.05 18.79 -7.56
CA PRO A 450 8.96 19.40 -8.89
C PRO A 450 9.53 18.53 -10.02
N ALA A 451 10.61 17.78 -9.77
CA ALA A 451 11.22 16.93 -10.79
C ALA A 451 10.32 15.74 -11.15
N VAL A 452 9.73 15.10 -10.13
CA VAL A 452 8.74 14.02 -10.32
C VAL A 452 7.52 14.55 -11.08
N THR A 453 7.10 15.78 -10.80
CA THR A 453 5.95 16.40 -11.47
C THR A 453 6.19 16.55 -12.98
N GLN A 454 7.37 16.99 -13.41
CA GLN A 454 7.69 17.08 -14.83
C GLN A 454 7.73 15.71 -15.51
N ASP A 455 8.36 14.71 -14.88
CA ASP A 455 8.41 13.34 -15.40
C ASP A 455 6.99 12.76 -15.58
N LEU A 456 6.04 13.08 -14.69
CA LEU A 456 4.63 12.68 -14.81
C LEU A 456 3.91 13.37 -15.97
N LEU A 457 4.18 14.65 -16.23
CA LEU A 457 3.64 15.37 -17.39
C LEU A 457 4.14 14.77 -18.71
N ASP A 458 5.42 14.44 -18.79
CA ASP A 458 6.01 13.80 -19.97
C ASP A 458 5.39 12.41 -20.23
N ILE A 459 5.09 11.66 -19.16
CA ILE A 459 4.36 10.39 -19.26
C ILE A 459 2.93 10.62 -19.78
N ALA A 460 2.22 11.64 -19.28
CA ALA A 460 0.87 11.95 -19.73
C ALA A 460 0.83 12.33 -21.23
N ASP A 461 1.81 13.11 -21.69
CA ASP A 461 1.94 13.48 -23.10
C ASP A 461 2.25 12.26 -23.96
N TYR A 462 3.22 11.42 -23.54
CA TYR A 462 3.52 10.17 -24.24
C TYR A 462 2.31 9.24 -24.35
N LEU A 463 1.58 8.99 -23.26
CA LEU A 463 0.40 8.12 -23.28
C LEU A 463 -0.73 8.68 -24.15
N SER A 464 -0.90 10.00 -24.18
CA SER A 464 -1.85 10.67 -25.08
C SER A 464 -1.47 10.47 -26.55
N GLU A 465 -0.19 10.59 -26.89
CA GLU A 465 0.30 10.33 -28.25
C GLU A 465 0.10 8.86 -28.66
N GLN A 466 0.24 7.91 -27.74
CA GLN A 466 0.05 6.49 -28.03
C GLN A 466 -1.40 6.14 -28.39
N ILE A 467 -2.40 6.79 -27.79
CA ILE A 467 -3.82 6.58 -28.13
C ILE A 467 -4.31 7.46 -29.28
N ARG A 468 -3.57 8.51 -29.65
CA ARG A 468 -3.96 9.51 -30.67
C ARG A 468 -5.29 10.17 -30.32
N ASP A 469 -5.83 10.98 -31.23
CA ASP A 469 -7.09 11.70 -30.99
C ASP A 469 -8.34 10.80 -31.02
N ASP A 470 -8.33 9.67 -31.71
CA ASP A 470 -9.53 8.86 -31.93
C ASP A 470 -9.34 7.36 -31.68
N CYS A 471 -8.26 6.96 -31.01
CA CYS A 471 -7.93 5.56 -30.71
C CYS A 471 -7.84 4.65 -31.97
N THR A 472 -7.54 5.23 -33.14
CA THR A 472 -7.30 4.48 -34.38
C THR A 472 -5.82 4.14 -34.52
N GLY A 473 -5.46 2.91 -34.13
CA GLY A 473 -4.08 2.44 -34.12
C GLY A 473 -4.00 0.91 -34.07
N ASN A 474 -2.86 0.39 -33.63
CA ASN A 474 -2.75 -1.03 -33.30
C ASN A 474 -3.70 -1.34 -32.14
N GLU A 475 -4.66 -2.24 -32.36
CA GLU A 475 -5.74 -2.53 -31.41
C GLU A 475 -5.19 -3.05 -30.06
N ASP A 476 -4.32 -4.06 -30.06
CA ASP A 476 -3.77 -4.63 -28.83
C ASP A 476 -2.94 -3.61 -28.02
N HIS A 477 -2.16 -2.76 -28.72
CA HIS A 477 -1.38 -1.70 -28.08
C HIS A 477 -2.28 -0.60 -27.52
N THR A 478 -3.25 -0.12 -28.30
CA THR A 478 -4.20 0.92 -27.88
C THR A 478 -5.02 0.43 -26.68
N TYR A 479 -5.46 -0.83 -26.71
CA TYR A 479 -6.13 -1.46 -25.58
C TYR A 479 -5.26 -1.43 -24.32
N LEU A 480 -4.00 -1.87 -24.41
CA LEU A 480 -3.05 -1.85 -23.29
C LEU A 480 -2.87 -0.43 -22.72
N ILE A 481 -2.66 0.57 -23.57
CA ILE A 481 -2.47 1.95 -23.11
C ILE A 481 -3.72 2.48 -22.40
N LEU A 482 -4.93 2.18 -22.89
CA LEU A 482 -6.17 2.56 -22.20
C LEU A 482 -6.30 1.87 -20.82
N ARG A 483 -5.85 0.61 -20.69
CA ARG A 483 -5.81 -0.06 -19.37
C ARG A 483 -4.84 0.63 -18.41
N VAL A 484 -3.66 1.04 -18.90
CA VAL A 484 -2.65 1.82 -18.15
C VAL A 484 -3.22 3.16 -17.71
N ILE A 485 -3.87 3.92 -18.62
CA ILE A 485 -4.48 5.21 -18.32
C ILE A 485 -5.51 5.07 -17.18
N GLY A 486 -6.37 4.05 -17.24
CA GLY A 486 -7.34 3.84 -16.17
C GLY A 486 -6.74 3.34 -14.85
N ASN A 487 -5.50 2.87 -14.82
CA ASN A 487 -4.79 2.61 -13.57
C ASN A 487 -4.27 3.91 -12.97
N ILE A 488 -3.72 4.81 -13.78
CA ILE A 488 -3.08 6.06 -13.31
C ILE A 488 -4.05 7.24 -13.17
N GLY A 489 -5.33 7.05 -13.53
CA GLY A 489 -6.32 8.11 -13.68
C GLY A 489 -6.38 9.09 -12.51
N ARG A 490 -6.44 8.60 -11.27
CA ARG A 490 -6.48 9.46 -10.06
C ARG A 490 -5.26 10.37 -9.96
N THR A 491 -4.07 9.81 -10.18
CA THR A 491 -2.80 10.55 -10.05
C THR A 491 -2.66 11.58 -11.16
N MET A 492 -3.01 11.22 -12.39
CA MET A 492 -2.85 12.10 -13.55
C MET A 492 -3.89 13.20 -13.61
N GLU A 493 -5.12 12.95 -13.18
CA GLU A 493 -6.19 13.96 -13.19
C GLU A 493 -5.88 15.15 -12.29
N GLN A 494 -5.23 14.92 -11.15
CA GLN A 494 -4.75 15.98 -10.25
C GLN A 494 -3.68 16.87 -10.89
N LEU A 495 -3.01 16.37 -11.94
CA LEU A 495 -1.90 17.05 -12.61
C LEU A 495 -2.32 17.70 -13.93
N THR A 496 -3.10 17.01 -14.76
CA THR A 496 -3.45 17.48 -16.11
C THR A 496 -4.76 16.86 -16.63
N PRO A 497 -5.65 17.66 -17.26
CA PRO A 497 -6.87 17.16 -17.88
C PRO A 497 -6.65 16.51 -19.25
N ARG A 498 -5.43 16.59 -19.81
CA ARG A 498 -5.13 16.17 -21.20
C ARG A 498 -5.52 14.72 -21.47
N LEU A 499 -5.16 13.80 -20.56
CA LEU A 499 -5.50 12.38 -20.72
C LEU A 499 -7.01 12.16 -20.72
N THR A 500 -7.73 12.82 -19.83
CA THR A 500 -9.20 12.78 -19.78
C THR A 500 -9.79 13.25 -21.11
N SER A 501 -9.34 14.39 -21.63
CA SER A 501 -9.79 14.90 -22.93
C SER A 501 -9.54 13.93 -24.09
N SER A 502 -8.36 13.30 -24.15
CA SER A 502 -8.01 12.31 -25.18
C SER A 502 -8.88 11.06 -25.06
N VAL A 503 -9.14 10.56 -23.84
CA VAL A 503 -10.04 9.43 -23.59
C VAL A 503 -11.48 9.75 -24.02
N LEU A 504 -11.98 10.96 -23.72
CA LEU A 504 -13.33 11.37 -24.13
C LEU A 504 -13.49 11.40 -25.66
N LYS A 505 -12.46 11.84 -26.40
CA LYS A 505 -12.48 11.77 -27.87
C LYS A 505 -12.57 10.32 -28.37
N CYS A 506 -11.86 9.38 -27.73
CA CYS A 506 -11.96 7.96 -28.07
C CYS A 506 -13.37 7.38 -27.81
N ILE A 507 -14.05 7.80 -26.73
CA ILE A 507 -15.42 7.34 -26.42
C ILE A 507 -16.43 7.85 -27.46
N ARG A 508 -16.28 9.11 -27.88
CA ARG A 508 -17.13 9.77 -28.90
C ARG A 508 -16.92 9.19 -30.30
N SER A 509 -15.74 8.62 -30.58
CA SER A 509 -15.41 8.05 -31.89
C SER A 509 -16.11 6.71 -32.14
N THR A 510 -16.64 6.52 -33.35
CA THR A 510 -17.21 5.25 -33.82
C THR A 510 -16.23 4.42 -34.66
N LYS A 511 -15.03 4.95 -34.95
CA LYS A 511 -14.03 4.29 -35.80
C LYS A 511 -13.32 3.10 -35.13
N PRO A 512 -12.94 3.14 -33.84
CA PRO A 512 -12.29 2.01 -33.18
C PRO A 512 -13.23 0.83 -33.04
N SER A 513 -12.69 -0.36 -32.78
CA SER A 513 -13.51 -1.53 -32.46
C SER A 513 -14.29 -1.33 -31.16
N LEU A 514 -15.36 -2.12 -30.98
CA LEU A 514 -16.16 -2.11 -29.76
C LEU A 514 -15.31 -2.33 -28.50
N LEU A 515 -14.31 -3.21 -28.60
CA LEU A 515 -13.34 -3.47 -27.53
C LEU A 515 -12.62 -2.18 -27.09
N ILE A 516 -12.09 -1.41 -28.04
CA ILE A 516 -11.35 -0.18 -27.75
C ILE A 516 -12.28 0.89 -27.19
N GLN A 517 -13.50 1.00 -27.72
CA GLN A 517 -14.51 1.92 -27.20
C GLN A 517 -14.86 1.60 -25.73
N LYS A 518 -15.04 0.32 -25.38
CA LYS A 518 -15.25 -0.12 -23.99
C LYS A 518 -14.03 0.13 -23.12
N ALA A 519 -12.82 -0.16 -23.61
CA ALA A 519 -11.58 0.12 -22.90
C ALA A 519 -11.39 1.61 -22.60
N ALA A 520 -11.82 2.49 -23.52
CA ALA A 520 -11.80 3.93 -23.32
C ALA A 520 -12.75 4.37 -22.21
N ILE A 521 -13.98 3.82 -22.16
CA ILE A 521 -14.89 4.06 -21.03
C ILE A 521 -14.25 3.59 -19.72
N GLN A 522 -13.67 2.38 -19.71
CA GLN A 522 -13.00 1.82 -18.53
C GLN A 522 -11.70 2.55 -18.14
N ALA A 523 -11.14 3.39 -19.01
CA ALA A 523 -10.01 4.25 -18.67
C ALA A 523 -10.39 5.38 -17.68
N LEU A 524 -11.69 5.68 -17.54
CA LEU A 524 -12.21 6.67 -16.58
C LEU A 524 -12.41 6.10 -15.17
N ARG A 525 -12.15 4.79 -14.94
CA ARG A 525 -12.51 4.08 -13.69
C ARG A 525 -11.88 4.64 -12.40
N LYS A 526 -10.82 5.43 -12.50
CA LYS A 526 -10.14 6.08 -11.35
C LYS A 526 -10.15 7.60 -11.40
N MET A 527 -10.74 8.17 -12.44
CA MET A 527 -10.92 9.61 -12.58
C MET A 527 -12.23 10.04 -11.90
N GLU A 528 -12.30 11.30 -11.51
CA GLU A 528 -13.50 11.98 -11.02
C GLU A 528 -14.46 12.22 -12.19
N ILE A 529 -15.76 12.05 -11.93
CA ILE A 529 -16.79 12.22 -12.96
C ILE A 529 -17.22 13.69 -12.96
N GLN A 530 -16.46 14.51 -13.69
CA GLN A 530 -16.80 15.91 -13.94
C GLN A 530 -17.99 16.05 -14.90
N ASP A 531 -18.57 17.25 -15.00
CA ASP A 531 -19.77 17.50 -15.81
C ASP A 531 -19.63 17.09 -17.28
N GLU A 532 -18.50 17.39 -17.93
CA GLU A 532 -18.26 16.97 -19.32
C GLU A 532 -18.23 15.44 -19.46
N VAL A 533 -17.53 14.76 -18.54
CA VAL A 533 -17.45 13.30 -18.52
C VAL A 533 -18.83 12.69 -18.33
N ARG A 534 -19.62 13.26 -17.39
CA ARG A 534 -20.98 12.84 -17.10
C ARG A 534 -21.89 12.96 -18.31
N GLU A 535 -21.80 14.08 -19.03
CA GLU A 535 -22.56 14.32 -20.26
C GLU A 535 -22.20 13.29 -21.35
N VAL A 536 -20.91 13.04 -21.60
CA VAL A 536 -20.47 12.07 -22.60
C VAL A 536 -20.94 10.66 -22.28
N LEU A 537 -20.84 10.24 -21.02
CA LEU A 537 -21.30 8.92 -20.57
C LEU A 537 -22.82 8.77 -20.73
N LEU A 538 -23.59 9.80 -20.35
CA LEU A 538 -25.04 9.80 -20.53
C LEU A 538 -25.43 9.74 -22.00
N GLN A 539 -24.82 10.57 -22.85
CA GLN A 539 -25.07 10.54 -24.31
C GLN A 539 -24.72 9.19 -24.92
N THR A 540 -23.61 8.59 -24.51
CA THR A 540 -23.19 7.25 -24.97
C THR A 540 -24.17 6.17 -24.53
N PHE A 541 -24.72 6.26 -23.32
CA PHE A 541 -25.76 5.33 -22.85
C PHE A 541 -27.06 5.48 -23.63
N LEU A 542 -27.49 6.70 -23.93
CA LEU A 542 -28.76 6.97 -24.60
C LEU A 542 -28.73 6.80 -26.13
N ASP A 543 -27.57 6.57 -26.73
CA ASP A 543 -27.44 6.34 -28.17
C ASP A 543 -27.92 4.94 -28.57
N ASP A 544 -29.14 4.84 -29.08
CA ASP A 544 -29.74 3.57 -29.52
C ASP A 544 -29.02 2.95 -30.73
N ALA A 545 -28.21 3.71 -31.48
CA ALA A 545 -27.39 3.17 -32.57
C ALA A 545 -26.11 2.48 -32.04
N SER A 546 -25.70 2.76 -30.80
CA SER A 546 -24.53 2.15 -30.18
C SER A 546 -24.81 0.71 -29.71
N PRO A 547 -23.83 -0.21 -29.81
CA PRO A 547 -23.98 -1.57 -29.30
C PRO A 547 -24.33 -1.59 -27.80
N GLY A 548 -25.21 -2.52 -27.40
CA GLY A 548 -25.69 -2.63 -26.01
C GLY A 548 -24.55 -2.71 -24.98
N ASP A 549 -23.49 -3.46 -25.27
CA ASP A 549 -22.32 -3.61 -24.38
C ASP A 549 -21.60 -2.27 -24.13
N LYS A 550 -21.51 -1.40 -25.16
CA LYS A 550 -20.93 -0.04 -25.01
C LYS A 550 -21.83 0.83 -24.14
N ARG A 551 -23.14 0.79 -24.39
CA ARG A 551 -24.14 1.54 -23.62
C ARG A 551 -24.10 1.13 -22.15
N LEU A 552 -24.02 -0.17 -21.86
CA LEU A 552 -23.93 -0.70 -20.49
C LEU A 552 -22.62 -0.33 -19.79
N ALA A 553 -21.48 -0.35 -20.51
CA ALA A 553 -20.22 0.15 -19.95
C ALA A 553 -20.31 1.64 -19.56
N ALA A 554 -20.92 2.46 -20.41
CA ALA A 554 -21.12 3.89 -20.14
C ALA A 554 -22.08 4.11 -18.96
N TYR A 555 -23.17 3.35 -18.89
CA TYR A 555 -24.12 3.36 -17.77
C TYR A 555 -23.44 3.02 -16.43
N LEU A 556 -22.69 1.93 -16.37
CA LEU A 556 -22.00 1.53 -15.14
C LEU A 556 -20.97 2.57 -14.70
N MET A 557 -20.24 3.18 -15.65
CA MET A 557 -19.30 4.24 -15.34
C MET A 557 -20.01 5.49 -14.79
N LEU A 558 -21.11 5.91 -15.42
CA LEU A 558 -21.94 7.04 -14.99
C LEU A 558 -22.53 6.84 -13.59
N MET A 559 -23.03 5.64 -13.30
CA MET A 559 -23.71 5.32 -12.04
C MET A 559 -22.80 5.30 -10.80
N ARG A 560 -21.47 5.48 -10.97
CA ARG A 560 -20.54 5.67 -9.85
C ARG A 560 -20.78 7.00 -9.12
N ASP A 561 -21.09 8.06 -9.86
CA ASP A 561 -21.39 9.40 -9.33
C ASP A 561 -22.37 10.18 -10.24
N PRO A 562 -23.64 9.74 -10.33
CA PRO A 562 -24.63 10.37 -11.18
C PRO A 562 -25.27 11.58 -10.50
N SER A 563 -25.72 12.56 -11.28
CA SER A 563 -26.59 13.63 -10.79
C SER A 563 -28.05 13.16 -10.72
N GLN A 564 -28.90 13.88 -9.97
CA GLN A 564 -30.35 13.62 -9.94
C GLN A 564 -30.98 13.67 -11.34
N SER A 565 -30.50 14.56 -12.22
CA SER A 565 -30.99 14.65 -13.61
C SER A 565 -30.67 13.40 -14.41
N ASP A 566 -29.50 12.81 -14.22
CA ASP A 566 -29.08 11.62 -14.95
C ASP A 566 -29.93 10.42 -14.58
N VAL A 567 -30.09 10.18 -13.28
CA VAL A 567 -30.93 9.09 -12.76
C VAL A 567 -32.39 9.26 -13.19
N SER A 568 -32.90 10.50 -13.20
CA SER A 568 -34.26 10.82 -13.68
C SER A 568 -34.43 10.50 -15.17
N LYS A 569 -33.49 10.90 -16.03
CA LYS A 569 -33.53 10.57 -17.47
C LYS A 569 -33.46 9.06 -17.70
N ILE A 570 -32.53 8.37 -17.05
CA ILE A 570 -32.36 6.91 -17.17
C ILE A 570 -33.66 6.20 -16.79
N THR A 571 -34.25 6.51 -15.63
CA THR A 571 -35.47 5.85 -15.15
C THR A 571 -36.71 6.19 -15.97
N GLN A 572 -36.81 7.38 -16.56
CA GLN A 572 -37.92 7.77 -17.44
C GLN A 572 -37.86 7.08 -18.80
N LEU A 573 -36.65 6.89 -19.35
CA LEU A 573 -36.46 6.30 -20.68
C LEU A 573 -36.37 4.77 -20.64
N LEU A 574 -36.02 4.17 -19.49
CA LEU A 574 -35.87 2.72 -19.35
C LEU A 574 -37.11 1.90 -19.80
N PRO A 575 -38.37 2.30 -19.53
CA PRO A 575 -39.54 1.58 -20.06
C PRO A 575 -39.65 1.58 -21.59
N LEU A 576 -39.05 2.56 -22.27
CA LEU A 576 -39.06 2.73 -23.73
C LEU A 576 -37.88 2.02 -24.43
N GLU A 577 -36.92 1.49 -23.66
CA GLU A 577 -35.75 0.79 -24.19
C GLU A 577 -36.17 -0.39 -25.08
N GLN A 578 -35.57 -0.51 -26.27
CA GLN A 578 -35.88 -1.61 -27.19
C GLN A 578 -34.90 -2.77 -27.04
N ASN A 579 -33.67 -2.51 -26.58
CA ASN A 579 -32.70 -3.55 -26.32
C ASN A 579 -33.00 -4.23 -24.97
N GLU A 580 -33.59 -5.42 -25.04
CA GLU A 580 -33.96 -6.22 -23.87
C GLU A 580 -32.78 -6.56 -22.96
N GLN A 581 -31.56 -6.67 -23.50
CA GLN A 581 -30.35 -6.89 -22.70
C GLN A 581 -30.03 -5.66 -21.84
N VAL A 582 -30.04 -4.48 -22.46
CA VAL A 582 -29.81 -3.20 -21.76
C VAL A 582 -30.90 -2.96 -20.71
N LYS A 583 -32.16 -3.13 -21.11
CA LYS A 583 -33.33 -2.94 -20.25
C LYS A 583 -33.25 -3.81 -19.00
N ASN A 584 -32.99 -5.10 -19.16
CA ASN A 584 -32.96 -6.05 -18.05
C ASN A 584 -31.77 -5.77 -17.11
N PHE A 585 -30.60 -5.46 -17.66
CA PHE A 585 -29.43 -5.14 -16.86
C PHE A 585 -29.67 -3.89 -15.99
N VAL A 586 -30.09 -2.78 -16.60
CA VAL A 586 -30.34 -1.52 -15.91
C VAL A 586 -31.43 -1.68 -14.84
N ALA A 587 -32.54 -2.37 -15.17
CA ALA A 587 -33.60 -2.64 -14.20
C ALA A 587 -33.09 -3.44 -12.99
N SER A 588 -32.28 -4.48 -13.23
CA SER A 588 -31.72 -5.30 -12.16
C SER A 588 -30.71 -4.54 -11.28
N HIS A 589 -29.86 -3.70 -11.88
CA HIS A 589 -28.90 -2.88 -11.14
C HIS A 589 -29.60 -1.84 -10.26
N ILE A 590 -30.62 -1.16 -10.78
CA ILE A 590 -31.41 -0.20 -10.00
C ILE A 590 -32.14 -0.90 -8.84
N ALA A 591 -32.73 -2.08 -9.08
CA ALA A 591 -33.37 -2.86 -8.03
C ALA A 591 -32.37 -3.28 -6.93
N ASN A 592 -31.15 -3.64 -7.30
CA ASN A 592 -30.09 -3.99 -6.35
C ASN A 592 -29.63 -2.79 -5.52
N ILE A 593 -29.49 -1.60 -6.12
CA ILE A 593 -29.21 -0.35 -5.40
C ILE A 593 -30.28 -0.08 -4.33
N LEU A 594 -31.57 -0.26 -4.68
CA LEU A 594 -32.69 -0.06 -3.76
C LEU A 594 -32.69 -1.08 -2.60
N ASN A 595 -32.18 -2.29 -2.83
CA ASN A 595 -32.11 -3.35 -1.83
C ASN A 595 -30.79 -3.38 -1.04
N SER A 596 -29.78 -2.59 -1.44
CA SER A 596 -28.48 -2.58 -0.77
C SER A 596 -28.56 -2.12 0.69
N GLU A 597 -27.79 -2.84 1.54
CA GLU A 597 -27.57 -2.56 2.97
C GLU A 597 -26.28 -1.76 3.19
N GLU A 598 -25.54 -1.40 2.14
CA GLU A 598 -24.27 -0.68 2.26
C GLU A 598 -24.45 0.78 2.69
N LEU A 599 -23.56 1.25 3.56
CA LEU A 599 -23.55 2.62 4.06
C LEU A 599 -23.26 3.65 2.96
N TYR A 600 -22.30 3.35 2.07
CA TYR A 600 -21.86 4.30 1.03
C TYR A 600 -22.82 4.41 -0.18
N VAL A 601 -23.77 3.48 -0.32
CA VAL A 601 -24.76 3.47 -1.42
C VAL A 601 -26.01 4.31 -1.08
N GLN A 602 -26.16 4.79 0.17
CA GLN A 602 -27.39 5.47 0.62
C GLN A 602 -27.71 6.76 -0.16
N ASN A 603 -26.70 7.51 -0.59
CA ASN A 603 -26.90 8.70 -1.42
C ASN A 603 -27.49 8.32 -2.78
N LEU A 604 -26.86 7.38 -3.49
CA LEU A 604 -27.34 6.87 -4.78
C LEU A 604 -28.75 6.28 -4.66
N LYS A 605 -29.02 5.52 -3.59
CA LYS A 605 -30.34 4.98 -3.27
C LYS A 605 -31.39 6.07 -3.10
N THR A 606 -31.04 7.21 -2.53
CA THR A 606 -31.95 8.35 -2.38
C THR A 606 -32.27 8.97 -3.75
N LEU A 607 -31.24 9.20 -4.59
CA LEU A 607 -31.45 9.74 -5.94
C LEU A 607 -32.38 8.84 -6.78
N VAL A 608 -32.15 7.52 -6.72
CA VAL A 608 -32.97 6.51 -7.39
C VAL A 608 -34.41 6.51 -6.87
N LYS A 609 -34.61 6.55 -5.54
CA LYS A 609 -35.96 6.61 -4.94
C LYS A 609 -36.72 7.85 -5.39
N GLU A 610 -36.05 9.00 -5.49
CA GLU A 610 -36.68 10.23 -5.96
C GLU A 610 -37.04 10.17 -7.43
N ALA A 611 -36.13 9.66 -8.28
CA ALA A 611 -36.36 9.51 -9.71
C ALA A 611 -37.54 8.57 -10.03
N LEU A 612 -37.68 7.49 -9.25
CA LEU A 612 -38.77 6.51 -9.39
C LEU A 612 -40.13 6.97 -8.85
N LYS A 613 -40.25 8.14 -8.22
CA LYS A 613 -41.58 8.67 -7.86
C LYS A 613 -42.48 8.87 -9.08
N ASN A 614 -41.86 9.14 -10.23
CA ASN A 614 -42.53 9.48 -11.49
C ASN A 614 -42.35 8.39 -12.58
N SER A 615 -41.79 7.22 -12.24
CA SER A 615 -41.54 6.13 -13.19
C SER A 615 -41.67 4.76 -12.51
N GLN A 616 -41.82 3.68 -13.27
CA GLN A 616 -41.84 2.31 -12.76
C GLN A 616 -40.69 1.50 -13.36
N LEU A 617 -40.11 0.61 -12.55
CA LEU A 617 -39.09 -0.32 -13.03
C LEU A 617 -39.73 -1.45 -13.84
N PRO A 618 -39.18 -1.79 -15.02
CA PRO A 618 -39.60 -2.97 -15.76
C PRO A 618 -39.42 -4.26 -14.94
N THR A 619 -40.23 -5.27 -15.23
CA THR A 619 -40.06 -6.60 -14.63
C THR A 619 -38.78 -7.26 -15.14
N VAL A 620 -37.92 -7.68 -14.22
CA VAL A 620 -36.66 -8.37 -14.54
C VAL A 620 -36.97 -9.78 -15.07
N MET A 621 -36.44 -10.10 -16.26
CA MET A 621 -36.61 -11.36 -16.98
C MET A 621 -35.66 -12.47 -16.48
N ASP A 622 -35.83 -13.69 -17.03
CA ASP A 622 -35.07 -14.88 -16.65
C ASP A 622 -33.56 -14.67 -16.81
N PHE A 623 -32.81 -15.02 -15.77
CA PHE A 623 -31.37 -14.87 -15.68
C PHE A 623 -30.57 -15.73 -16.67
N LYS A 624 -31.17 -16.76 -17.26
CA LYS A 624 -30.46 -17.69 -18.14
C LYS A 624 -30.10 -17.12 -19.51
N LYS A 625 -30.74 -16.02 -19.93
CA LYS A 625 -30.61 -15.46 -21.29
C LYS A 625 -30.49 -13.94 -21.36
N PHE A 626 -30.71 -13.25 -20.25
CA PHE A 626 -30.71 -11.79 -20.21
C PHE A 626 -29.65 -11.24 -19.27
N SER A 627 -29.04 -10.14 -19.69
CA SER A 627 -28.01 -9.42 -18.97
C SER A 627 -28.53 -8.97 -17.60
N ARG A 628 -27.70 -9.12 -16.56
CA ARG A 628 -28.12 -8.91 -15.18
C ARG A 628 -26.97 -8.50 -14.27
N ASN A 629 -27.27 -7.59 -13.35
CA ASN A 629 -26.45 -7.28 -12.19
C ASN A 629 -26.93 -8.10 -10.98
N TYR A 630 -25.98 -8.65 -10.25
CA TYR A 630 -26.16 -9.38 -8.99
C TYR A 630 -25.46 -8.62 -7.88
N HIS A 631 -26.12 -8.52 -6.75
CA HIS A 631 -25.60 -7.78 -5.62
C HIS A 631 -25.96 -8.51 -4.34
N PHE A 632 -24.96 -8.75 -3.51
CA PHE A 632 -25.15 -9.20 -2.14
C PHE A 632 -24.32 -8.31 -1.22
N SER A 633 -24.97 -7.66 -0.26
CA SER A 633 -24.30 -6.84 0.75
C SER A 633 -24.79 -7.20 2.14
N LYS A 634 -23.86 -7.25 3.09
CA LYS A 634 -24.16 -7.38 4.51
C LYS A 634 -23.37 -6.38 5.32
N SER A 635 -24.03 -5.72 6.26
CA SER A 635 -23.41 -4.81 7.22
C SER A 635 -23.63 -5.32 8.64
N LEU A 636 -22.55 -5.36 9.44
CA LEU A 636 -22.55 -5.77 10.83
C LEU A 636 -22.07 -4.61 11.69
N SER A 637 -22.93 -4.15 12.60
CA SER A 637 -22.58 -3.14 13.60
C SER A 637 -22.13 -3.83 14.90
N LEU A 638 -20.89 -3.60 15.32
CA LEU A 638 -20.32 -4.18 16.55
C LEU A 638 -19.85 -3.10 17.53
N PRO A 639 -20.74 -2.46 18.32
CA PRO A 639 -20.31 -1.46 19.31
C PRO A 639 -19.30 -2.08 20.32
N PRO A 640 -18.18 -1.42 20.66
CA PRO A 640 -17.78 -0.04 20.34
C PRO A 640 -16.95 0.12 19.04
N LEU A 641 -16.82 -0.92 18.21
CA LEU A 641 -16.12 -0.87 16.92
C LEU A 641 -17.00 -0.30 15.81
N ASP A 642 -16.35 0.26 14.79
CA ASP A 642 -17.04 0.74 13.59
C ASP A 642 -17.72 -0.40 12.81
N PRO A 643 -18.82 -0.11 12.08
CA PRO A 643 -19.52 -1.10 11.28
C PRO A 643 -18.60 -1.75 10.24
N VAL A 644 -18.74 -3.06 10.09
CA VAL A 644 -18.06 -3.84 9.04
C VAL A 644 -19.07 -4.18 7.97
N SER A 645 -18.80 -3.83 6.72
CA SER A 645 -19.66 -4.20 5.59
C SER A 645 -18.90 -4.92 4.49
N ALA A 646 -19.49 -5.97 3.96
CA ALA A 646 -18.99 -6.72 2.82
C ALA A 646 -19.99 -6.70 1.68
N LYS A 647 -19.49 -6.54 0.46
CA LYS A 647 -20.26 -6.54 -0.79
C LYS A 647 -19.64 -7.53 -1.77
N ILE A 648 -20.49 -8.33 -2.38
CA ILE A 648 -20.17 -9.11 -3.57
C ILE A 648 -21.08 -8.63 -4.69
N GLU A 649 -20.48 -8.25 -5.81
CA GLU A 649 -21.17 -7.77 -6.99
C GLU A 649 -20.79 -8.61 -8.20
N GLY A 650 -21.77 -8.96 -9.03
CA GLY A 650 -21.56 -9.72 -10.26
C GLY A 650 -22.30 -9.11 -11.44
N ASN A 651 -21.62 -8.89 -12.56
CA ASN A 651 -22.27 -8.47 -13.81
C ASN A 651 -22.18 -9.61 -14.82
N LEU A 652 -23.31 -9.93 -15.46
CA LEU A 652 -23.37 -10.79 -16.64
C LEU A 652 -23.97 -10.00 -17.80
N ILE A 653 -23.24 -9.89 -18.90
CA ILE A 653 -23.67 -9.18 -20.11
C ILE A 653 -23.75 -10.19 -21.26
N PHE A 654 -24.94 -10.28 -21.86
CA PHE A 654 -25.29 -11.18 -22.96
C PHE A 654 -25.53 -10.40 -24.25
N ASP A 655 -25.21 -11.04 -25.37
CA ASP A 655 -25.71 -10.62 -26.67
C ASP A 655 -27.08 -11.26 -26.95
N PRO A 656 -28.01 -10.56 -27.63
CA PRO A 656 -29.30 -11.15 -28.03
C PRO A 656 -29.18 -12.48 -28.80
N ASN A 657 -28.08 -12.70 -29.52
CA ASN A 657 -27.88 -13.86 -30.39
C ASN A 657 -27.07 -14.99 -29.73
N ASN A 658 -26.55 -14.78 -28.53
CA ASN A 658 -25.64 -15.73 -27.87
C ASN A 658 -26.27 -16.33 -26.62
N TYR A 659 -25.99 -17.62 -26.35
CA TYR A 659 -26.43 -18.29 -25.13
C TYR A 659 -25.41 -18.24 -23.99
N LEU A 660 -24.18 -17.79 -24.25
CA LEU A 660 -23.18 -17.49 -23.24
C LEU A 660 -23.06 -15.99 -23.01
N PRO A 661 -22.74 -15.56 -21.78
CA PRO A 661 -22.39 -14.17 -21.53
C PRO A 661 -21.10 -13.81 -22.27
N LYS A 662 -21.12 -12.67 -22.97
CA LYS A 662 -19.93 -12.10 -23.60
C LYS A 662 -18.98 -11.50 -22.58
N GLU A 663 -19.53 -10.97 -21.48
CA GLU A 663 -18.76 -10.41 -20.39
C GLU A 663 -19.32 -10.90 -19.06
N SER A 664 -18.41 -11.30 -18.17
CA SER A 664 -18.73 -11.53 -16.76
C SER A 664 -17.74 -10.79 -15.88
N MET A 665 -18.23 -10.16 -14.81
CA MET A 665 -17.42 -9.48 -13.82
C MET A 665 -17.84 -9.95 -12.43
N LEU A 666 -16.86 -10.21 -11.57
CA LEU A 666 -17.05 -10.49 -10.15
C LEU A 666 -16.18 -9.53 -9.34
N LYS A 667 -16.80 -8.80 -8.42
CA LYS A 667 -16.15 -7.82 -7.55
C LYS A 667 -16.50 -8.04 -6.09
N THR A 668 -15.50 -7.92 -5.22
CA THR A 668 -15.70 -7.95 -3.77
C THR A 668 -15.14 -6.69 -3.12
N THR A 669 -15.97 -6.02 -2.32
CA THR A 669 -15.62 -4.81 -1.57
C THR A 669 -15.77 -5.08 -0.07
N LEU A 670 -14.81 -4.59 0.72
CA LEU A 670 -14.81 -4.73 2.17
C LEU A 670 -14.58 -3.37 2.84
N THR A 671 -15.39 -3.08 3.86
CA THR A 671 -15.24 -1.93 4.76
C THR A 671 -15.05 -2.45 6.18
N VAL A 672 -13.96 -2.08 6.84
CA VAL A 672 -13.64 -2.53 8.21
C VAL A 672 -13.08 -1.36 9.01
N PHE A 673 -13.35 -1.32 10.33
CA PHE A 673 -12.67 -0.45 11.31
C PHE A 673 -12.64 1.05 10.96
N GLY A 674 -13.73 1.59 10.40
CA GLY A 674 -13.83 3.02 10.08
C GLY A 674 -12.95 3.46 8.90
N PHE A 675 -12.28 2.52 8.23
CA PHE A 675 -11.56 2.81 6.99
C PHE A 675 -12.52 2.97 5.83
N ALA A 676 -12.10 3.74 4.81
CA ALA A 676 -12.81 3.82 3.55
C ALA A 676 -12.99 2.43 2.93
N SER A 677 -14.12 2.22 2.24
CA SER A 677 -14.40 0.99 1.50
C SER A 677 -13.24 0.68 0.54
N ALA A 678 -12.71 -0.54 0.58
CA ALA A 678 -11.65 -0.98 -0.31
C ALA A 678 -12.14 -2.14 -1.20
N ASP A 679 -11.94 -2.01 -2.50
CA ASP A 679 -12.17 -3.08 -3.47
C ASP A 679 -11.09 -4.14 -3.32
N LEU A 680 -11.41 -5.29 -2.71
CA LEU A 680 -10.41 -6.32 -2.42
C LEU A 680 -9.90 -6.96 -3.71
N PHE A 681 -10.83 -7.44 -4.53
CA PHE A 681 -10.52 -7.97 -5.85
C PHE A 681 -11.66 -7.74 -6.83
N GLU A 682 -11.31 -7.63 -8.11
CA GLU A 682 -12.23 -7.65 -9.24
C GLU A 682 -11.66 -8.59 -10.32
N LEU A 683 -12.46 -9.56 -10.76
CA LEU A 683 -12.14 -10.45 -11.88
C LEU A 683 -13.13 -10.17 -13.00
N GLY A 684 -12.63 -9.77 -14.16
CA GLY A 684 -13.44 -9.64 -15.37
C GLY A 684 -13.02 -10.63 -16.43
N LEU A 685 -13.99 -11.23 -17.11
CA LEU A 685 -13.83 -12.15 -18.23
C LEU A 685 -14.63 -11.61 -19.41
N GLU A 686 -13.99 -11.46 -20.56
CA GLU A 686 -14.64 -11.09 -21.82
C GLU A 686 -14.32 -12.17 -22.86
N GLY A 687 -15.32 -12.65 -23.58
CA GLY A 687 -15.17 -13.73 -24.55
C GLY A 687 -16.16 -13.64 -25.72
N LYS A 688 -15.72 -14.08 -26.90
CA LYS A 688 -16.56 -14.23 -28.08
C LYS A 688 -16.18 -15.47 -28.88
N GLY A 689 -17.16 -16.05 -29.58
CA GLY A 689 -16.93 -17.14 -30.52
C GLY A 689 -16.70 -18.51 -29.87
N PHE A 690 -17.14 -18.70 -28.63
CA PHE A 690 -17.11 -20.00 -27.96
C PHE A 690 -18.27 -20.89 -28.39
N GLU A 691 -19.38 -20.29 -28.81
CA GLU A 691 -20.62 -20.95 -29.15
C GLU A 691 -20.44 -21.99 -30.27
N PRO A 692 -19.72 -21.69 -31.38
CA PRO A 692 -19.52 -22.68 -32.44
C PRO A 692 -18.67 -23.88 -32.00
N THR A 693 -17.71 -23.68 -31.09
CA THR A 693 -16.90 -24.75 -30.47
C THR A 693 -17.76 -25.60 -29.54
N LEU A 694 -18.53 -24.96 -28.66
CA LEU A 694 -19.42 -25.65 -27.73
C LEU A 694 -20.54 -26.40 -28.46
N GLU A 695 -21.08 -25.87 -29.55
CA GLU A 695 -22.03 -26.58 -30.40
C GLU A 695 -21.39 -27.80 -31.07
N ALA A 696 -20.14 -27.68 -31.54
CA ALA A 696 -19.42 -28.81 -32.13
C ALA A 696 -19.17 -29.93 -31.12
N PHE A 697 -19.01 -29.62 -29.83
CA PHE A 697 -18.85 -30.62 -28.77
C PHE A 697 -20.18 -31.11 -28.20
N PHE A 698 -21.08 -30.21 -27.81
CA PHE A 698 -22.24 -30.46 -26.96
C PHE A 698 -23.58 -30.12 -27.62
N GLY A 699 -23.58 -29.56 -28.82
CA GLY A 699 -24.81 -29.33 -29.58
C GLY A 699 -25.52 -30.64 -29.91
N LYS A 700 -26.78 -30.59 -30.32
CA LYS A 700 -27.60 -31.80 -30.59
C LYS A 700 -26.99 -32.78 -31.60
N GLN A 701 -26.12 -32.29 -32.50
CA GLN A 701 -25.35 -33.08 -33.48
C GLN A 701 -23.83 -32.95 -33.25
N GLY A 702 -23.44 -32.60 -32.03
CA GLY A 702 -22.05 -32.41 -31.62
C GLY A 702 -21.39 -33.71 -31.19
N PHE A 703 -20.09 -33.65 -30.97
CA PHE A 703 -19.23 -34.80 -30.69
C PHE A 703 -19.72 -35.67 -29.53
N PHE A 704 -20.07 -35.09 -28.38
CA PHE A 704 -20.47 -35.86 -27.21
C PHE A 704 -21.84 -36.52 -27.39
N PRO A 705 -22.92 -35.82 -27.80
CA PRO A 705 -24.19 -36.47 -28.10
C PRO A 705 -24.08 -37.53 -29.20
N ASP A 706 -23.34 -37.28 -30.28
CA ASP A 706 -23.11 -38.26 -31.36
C ASP A 706 -22.33 -39.49 -30.84
N SER A 707 -21.28 -39.27 -30.04
CA SER A 707 -20.47 -40.37 -29.46
C SER A 707 -21.26 -41.19 -28.45
N VAL A 708 -22.06 -40.54 -27.60
CA VAL A 708 -22.95 -41.20 -26.63
C VAL A 708 -24.04 -41.97 -27.35
N ASN A 709 -24.67 -41.42 -28.39
CA ASN A 709 -25.64 -42.13 -29.24
C ASN A 709 -25.02 -43.40 -29.86
N LYS A 710 -23.83 -43.29 -30.45
CA LYS A 710 -23.12 -44.43 -31.07
C LYS A 710 -22.65 -45.47 -30.03
N ALA A 711 -22.24 -45.05 -28.84
CA ALA A 711 -21.84 -45.94 -27.76
C ALA A 711 -23.03 -46.66 -27.12
N LEU A 712 -24.13 -45.96 -26.84
CA LEU A 712 -25.35 -46.53 -26.26
C LEU A 712 -26.07 -47.50 -27.20
N TYR A 713 -25.97 -47.27 -28.52
CA TYR A 713 -26.45 -48.19 -29.55
C TYR A 713 -25.81 -49.59 -29.43
N TRP A 714 -24.55 -49.68 -28.97
CA TRP A 714 -23.86 -50.96 -28.77
C TRP A 714 -24.25 -51.70 -27.48
N VAL A 715 -24.97 -51.04 -26.57
CA VAL A 715 -25.42 -51.56 -25.27
C VAL A 715 -26.92 -51.93 -25.32
N ASP A 716 -27.43 -52.23 -26.52
CA ASP A 716 -28.87 -52.36 -26.83
C ASP A 716 -29.63 -53.21 -25.79
N GLY A 717 -30.61 -52.58 -25.13
CA GLY A 717 -31.47 -53.21 -24.12
C GLY A 717 -30.94 -53.31 -22.68
N GLN A 718 -29.72 -52.85 -22.38
CA GLN A 718 -29.15 -52.89 -21.01
C GLN A 718 -29.11 -51.53 -20.28
N VAL A 719 -29.56 -50.45 -20.93
CA VAL A 719 -29.57 -49.10 -20.35
C VAL A 719 -30.88 -48.88 -19.57
N PRO A 720 -30.83 -48.63 -18.25
CA PRO A 720 -32.03 -48.41 -17.44
C PRO A 720 -32.89 -47.23 -17.95
N ASP A 721 -34.22 -47.34 -17.83
CA ASP A 721 -35.18 -46.35 -18.37
C ASP A 721 -34.97 -44.92 -17.83
N HIS A 722 -34.51 -44.78 -16.59
CA HIS A 722 -34.21 -43.47 -16.01
C HIS A 722 -33.01 -42.79 -16.68
N VAL A 723 -31.99 -43.55 -17.06
CA VAL A 723 -30.81 -43.05 -17.79
C VAL A 723 -31.23 -42.68 -19.21
N SER A 724 -32.00 -43.54 -19.86
CA SER A 724 -32.57 -43.28 -21.19
C SER A 724 -33.40 -42.00 -21.22
N LYS A 725 -34.21 -41.74 -20.18
CA LYS A 725 -35.00 -40.50 -20.06
C LYS A 725 -34.12 -39.26 -19.92
N VAL A 726 -33.09 -39.29 -19.07
CA VAL A 726 -32.13 -38.17 -18.92
C VAL A 726 -31.40 -37.89 -20.23
N LEU A 727 -31.02 -38.95 -20.97
CA LEU A 727 -30.36 -38.84 -22.27
C LEU A 727 -31.25 -38.25 -23.36
N VAL A 728 -32.54 -38.60 -23.38
CA VAL A 728 -33.53 -37.99 -24.28
C VAL A 728 -33.77 -36.53 -23.92
N ASP A 729 -34.03 -36.24 -22.64
CA ASP A 729 -34.44 -34.91 -22.17
C ASP A 729 -33.30 -33.86 -22.24
N HIS A 730 -32.05 -34.27 -22.00
CA HIS A 730 -30.91 -33.34 -21.93
C HIS A 730 -29.96 -33.40 -23.13
N PHE A 731 -29.87 -34.54 -23.82
CA PHE A 731 -28.91 -34.76 -24.91
C PHE A 731 -29.55 -35.06 -26.27
N GLY A 732 -30.88 -35.13 -26.35
CA GLY A 732 -31.61 -35.25 -27.62
C GLY A 732 -31.53 -36.62 -28.29
N TYR A 733 -31.34 -37.69 -27.51
CA TYR A 733 -31.26 -39.08 -28.01
C TYR A 733 -32.49 -39.50 -28.83
N THR A 734 -32.28 -40.11 -30.01
CA THR A 734 -33.35 -40.69 -30.85
C THR A 734 -33.05 -42.15 -31.23
N LYS A 735 -33.98 -43.06 -30.93
CA LYS A 735 -33.82 -44.53 -31.06
C LYS A 735 -33.84 -45.07 -32.50
N HIS A 736 -33.76 -44.24 -33.54
CA HIS A 736 -34.14 -44.61 -34.92
C HIS A 736 -33.10 -44.36 -36.04
N ASP A 737 -31.84 -44.05 -35.74
CA ASP A 737 -30.81 -43.92 -36.78
C ASP A 737 -30.02 -45.22 -37.05
N LYS A 738 -29.60 -45.35 -38.32
CA LYS A 738 -29.18 -46.59 -38.99
C LYS A 738 -27.94 -47.29 -38.38
N ARG A 739 -27.91 -48.62 -38.53
CA ARG A 739 -26.81 -49.59 -38.24
C ARG A 739 -25.46 -49.16 -38.83
N GLU A 740 -24.52 -48.68 -38.02
CA GLU A 740 -23.07 -48.72 -38.31
C GLU A 740 -22.46 -49.97 -37.63
N GLN A 741 -21.72 -50.80 -38.39
CA GLN A 741 -21.28 -52.13 -37.96
C GLN A 741 -20.04 -52.15 -37.03
N ASP A 742 -19.40 -51.00 -36.76
CA ASP A 742 -18.19 -50.93 -35.92
C ASP A 742 -18.13 -49.64 -35.08
N MET A 743 -18.12 -49.79 -33.75
CA MET A 743 -18.08 -48.69 -32.77
C MET A 743 -16.82 -47.82 -32.93
N VAL A 744 -15.66 -48.43 -33.17
CA VAL A 744 -14.38 -47.72 -33.24
C VAL A 744 -14.35 -46.85 -34.50
N SER A 745 -14.76 -47.41 -35.64
CA SER A 745 -14.90 -46.68 -36.88
C SER A 745 -15.94 -45.56 -36.78
N GLY A 746 -17.08 -45.81 -36.11
CA GLY A 746 -18.13 -44.82 -35.88
C GLY A 746 -17.68 -43.63 -35.02
N ILE A 747 -16.93 -43.88 -33.94
CA ILE A 747 -16.35 -42.83 -33.08
C ILE A 747 -15.22 -42.08 -33.80
N MET A 748 -14.37 -42.78 -34.56
CA MET A 748 -13.30 -42.15 -35.36
C MET A 748 -13.88 -41.16 -36.39
N LEU A 749 -14.96 -41.52 -37.07
CA LEU A 749 -15.67 -40.60 -37.98
C LEU A 749 -16.24 -39.38 -37.24
N THR A 750 -16.72 -39.54 -36.01
CA THR A 750 -17.17 -38.42 -35.16
C THR A 750 -16.00 -37.52 -34.73
N VAL A 751 -14.82 -38.10 -34.46
CA VAL A 751 -13.58 -37.35 -34.19
C VAL A 751 -13.13 -36.57 -35.43
N GLU A 752 -13.17 -37.19 -36.62
CA GLU A 752 -12.82 -36.52 -37.89
C GLU A 752 -13.78 -35.36 -38.19
N LYS A 753 -15.09 -35.57 -37.98
CA LYS A 753 -16.12 -34.52 -38.06
C LYS A 753 -15.82 -33.38 -37.09
N LEU A 754 -15.53 -33.68 -35.82
CA LEU A 754 -15.15 -32.67 -34.82
C LEU A 754 -13.91 -31.88 -35.25
N ILE A 755 -12.85 -32.56 -35.73
CA ILE A 755 -11.63 -31.89 -36.20
C ILE A 755 -11.94 -30.96 -37.38
N LYS A 756 -12.81 -31.39 -38.31
CA LYS A 756 -13.24 -30.57 -39.45
C LYS A 756 -14.08 -29.37 -39.01
N ASP A 757 -14.99 -29.57 -38.07
CA ASP A 757 -15.84 -28.50 -37.52
C ASP A 757 -15.01 -27.47 -36.75
N LEU A 758 -14.02 -27.91 -35.96
CA LEU A 758 -13.11 -27.02 -35.24
C LEU A 758 -12.12 -26.29 -36.16
N LYS A 759 -11.70 -26.91 -37.26
CA LYS A 759 -10.80 -26.27 -38.25
C LYS A 759 -11.50 -25.28 -39.18
N SER A 760 -12.80 -25.43 -39.38
CA SER A 760 -13.59 -24.59 -40.30
C SER A 760 -14.19 -23.35 -39.63
N LYS A 761 -14.08 -23.24 -38.30
CA LYS A 761 -14.64 -22.15 -37.50
C LYS A 761 -13.54 -21.24 -36.97
N GLU A 762 -13.85 -19.94 -36.79
CA GLU A 762 -12.94 -18.99 -36.18
C GLU A 762 -12.60 -19.41 -34.74
N PHE A 763 -11.34 -19.27 -34.34
CA PHE A 763 -10.89 -19.61 -33.00
C PHE A 763 -11.45 -18.60 -31.99
N PRO A 764 -11.99 -19.04 -30.83
CA PRO A 764 -12.57 -18.14 -29.84
C PRO A 764 -11.55 -17.12 -29.34
N GLU A 765 -12.02 -15.93 -29.00
CA GLU A 765 -11.21 -14.92 -28.33
C GLU A 765 -11.70 -14.76 -26.89
N ALA A 766 -10.78 -14.79 -25.93
CA ALA A 766 -11.08 -14.49 -24.54
C ALA A 766 -9.98 -13.65 -23.90
N ARG A 767 -10.39 -12.79 -22.98
CA ARG A 767 -9.51 -12.00 -22.11
C ARG A 767 -10.01 -12.06 -20.68
N ALA A 768 -9.09 -12.12 -19.74
CA ALA A 768 -9.35 -12.07 -18.31
C ALA A 768 -8.48 -10.97 -17.69
N TYR A 769 -9.02 -10.13 -16.82
CA TYR A 769 -8.25 -9.14 -16.05
C TYR A 769 -8.48 -9.33 -14.56
N LEU A 770 -7.48 -8.94 -13.75
CA LEU A 770 -7.55 -8.99 -12.30
C LEU A 770 -7.17 -7.63 -11.70
N HIS A 771 -8.06 -7.10 -10.86
CA HIS A 771 -7.75 -5.99 -9.97
C HIS A 771 -7.60 -6.49 -8.55
N ILE A 772 -6.63 -5.93 -7.82
CA ILE A 772 -6.44 -6.16 -6.37
C ILE A 772 -6.31 -4.79 -5.71
N LEU A 773 -7.08 -4.55 -4.64
CA LEU A 773 -7.06 -3.25 -3.94
C LEU A 773 -7.36 -2.06 -4.87
N GLY A 774 -8.23 -2.28 -5.87
CA GLY A 774 -8.56 -1.32 -6.91
C GLY A 774 -7.48 -1.11 -7.99
N GLU A 775 -6.32 -1.78 -7.92
CA GLU A 775 -5.25 -1.70 -8.92
C GLU A 775 -5.31 -2.86 -9.90
N GLU A 776 -5.31 -2.59 -11.21
CA GLU A 776 -5.19 -3.64 -12.22
C GLU A 776 -3.76 -4.15 -12.30
N LEU A 777 -3.58 -5.44 -12.09
CA LEU A 777 -2.27 -6.08 -12.17
C LEU A 777 -1.91 -6.50 -13.61
N GLY A 778 -2.92 -6.69 -14.45
CA GLY A 778 -2.74 -7.11 -15.82
C GLY A 778 -3.97 -7.78 -16.38
N PHE A 779 -3.88 -8.16 -17.65
CA PHE A 779 -4.82 -9.07 -18.31
C PHE A 779 -4.07 -10.23 -18.97
N VAL A 780 -4.79 -11.32 -19.19
CA VAL A 780 -4.35 -12.51 -19.93
C VAL A 780 -5.36 -12.76 -21.05
N SER A 781 -4.88 -13.13 -22.23
CA SER A 781 -5.70 -13.54 -23.36
C SER A 781 -5.57 -15.04 -23.64
N LEU A 782 -6.54 -15.61 -24.34
CA LEU A 782 -6.47 -17.01 -24.76
C LEU A 782 -5.24 -17.30 -25.64
N ARG A 783 -4.76 -16.32 -26.40
CA ARG A 783 -3.52 -16.42 -27.20
C ARG A 783 -2.29 -16.55 -26.30
N ASP A 784 -2.26 -15.88 -25.16
CA ASP A 784 -1.16 -15.99 -24.19
C ASP A 784 -1.10 -17.41 -23.60
N LEU A 785 -2.26 -18.01 -23.30
CA LEU A 785 -2.36 -19.40 -22.83
C LEU A 785 -1.91 -20.41 -23.89
N GLN A 786 -2.21 -20.17 -25.16
CA GLN A 786 -1.70 -21.00 -26.26
C GLN A 786 -0.18 -20.93 -26.38
N LEU A 787 0.40 -19.73 -26.27
CA LEU A 787 1.85 -19.54 -26.29
C LEU A 787 2.51 -20.24 -25.11
N LEU A 788 1.97 -20.06 -23.89
CA LEU A 788 2.41 -20.77 -22.69
C LEU A 788 2.33 -22.28 -22.87
N GLY A 789 1.22 -22.80 -23.41
CA GLY A 789 1.06 -24.22 -23.71
C GLY A 789 2.13 -24.73 -24.68
N ARG A 790 2.42 -23.98 -25.75
CA ARG A 790 3.49 -24.34 -26.71
C ARG A 790 4.88 -24.30 -26.07
N LEU A 791 5.18 -23.29 -25.25
CA LEU A 791 6.47 -23.18 -24.55
C LEU A 791 6.65 -24.31 -23.52
N LEU A 792 5.59 -24.64 -22.79
CA LEU A 792 5.59 -25.76 -21.82
C LEU A 792 5.79 -27.11 -22.50
N LEU A 793 5.23 -27.29 -23.69
CA LEU A 793 5.32 -28.53 -24.47
C LEU A 793 6.65 -28.67 -25.23
N ASN A 794 7.17 -27.57 -25.82
CA ASN A 794 8.29 -27.64 -26.76
C ASN A 794 9.66 -27.26 -26.16
N ASP A 795 9.76 -26.37 -25.17
CA ASP A 795 11.03 -25.65 -24.91
C ASP A 795 11.56 -25.67 -23.46
N LEU A 796 10.97 -26.43 -22.53
CA LEU A 796 11.57 -26.55 -21.19
C LEU A 796 12.61 -27.69 -21.12
N PRO A 797 13.83 -27.42 -20.62
CA PRO A 797 14.72 -28.46 -20.10
C PRO A 797 13.99 -29.31 -19.06
N ASP A 798 14.25 -30.62 -19.01
CA ASP A 798 13.52 -31.55 -18.13
C ASP A 798 13.48 -31.10 -16.65
N SER A 799 14.48 -30.35 -16.19
CA SER A 799 14.55 -29.77 -14.83
C SER A 799 13.50 -28.69 -14.55
N LEU A 800 13.12 -27.88 -15.55
CA LEU A 800 12.10 -26.83 -15.41
C LEU A 800 10.67 -27.34 -15.70
N LYS A 801 10.54 -28.42 -16.50
CA LYS A 801 9.27 -29.16 -16.63
C LYS A 801 8.85 -29.74 -15.28
N VAL A 802 9.80 -30.29 -14.53
CA VAL A 802 9.56 -30.82 -13.17
C VAL A 802 9.15 -29.71 -12.20
N LEU A 803 9.76 -28.53 -12.27
CA LEU A 803 9.40 -27.39 -11.40
C LEU A 803 8.02 -26.80 -11.74
N ALA A 804 7.69 -26.68 -13.03
CA ALA A 804 6.37 -26.23 -13.48
C ALA A 804 5.27 -27.24 -13.10
N MET A 805 5.52 -28.54 -13.29
CA MET A 805 4.60 -29.59 -12.84
C MET A 805 4.48 -29.66 -11.32
N GLN A 806 5.56 -29.50 -10.56
CA GLN A 806 5.52 -29.43 -9.10
C GLN A 806 4.80 -28.18 -8.60
N THR A 807 4.91 -27.04 -9.28
CA THR A 807 4.21 -25.80 -8.90
C THR A 807 2.72 -25.90 -9.20
N ILE A 808 2.33 -26.50 -10.33
CA ILE A 808 0.95 -26.80 -10.69
C ILE A 808 0.36 -27.84 -9.73
N GLN A 809 1.13 -28.88 -9.39
CA GLN A 809 0.71 -29.93 -8.47
C GLN A 809 0.62 -29.44 -7.02
N ASN A 810 1.53 -28.55 -6.59
CA ASN A 810 1.47 -27.87 -5.30
C ASN A 810 0.33 -26.85 -5.21
N ALA A 811 -0.01 -26.19 -6.32
CA ALA A 811 -1.22 -25.36 -6.39
C ALA A 811 -2.47 -26.24 -6.30
N TYR A 812 -2.51 -27.38 -6.99
CA TYR A 812 -3.62 -28.34 -6.92
C TYR A 812 -3.79 -28.96 -5.52
N THR A 813 -2.70 -29.33 -4.84
CA THR A 813 -2.76 -29.84 -3.46
C THR A 813 -3.10 -28.74 -2.45
N SER A 814 -2.62 -27.51 -2.65
CA SER A 814 -2.99 -26.38 -1.80
C SER A 814 -4.47 -25.96 -1.96
N PHE A 815 -5.10 -26.22 -3.10
CA PHE A 815 -6.55 -26.07 -3.29
C PHE A 815 -7.35 -27.26 -2.72
N ALA A 816 -6.77 -28.48 -2.71
CA ALA A 816 -7.42 -29.65 -2.12
C ALA A 816 -7.34 -29.68 -0.58
N GLU A 817 -6.37 -29.01 0.04
CA GLU A 817 -6.23 -28.91 1.51
C GLU A 817 -7.08 -27.80 2.13
N VAL A 818 -7.54 -26.81 1.34
CA VAL A 818 -8.54 -25.85 1.79
C VAL A 818 -9.92 -26.44 1.56
N GLY A 819 -10.31 -27.36 2.43
CA GLY A 819 -11.66 -27.89 2.52
C GLY A 819 -12.65 -26.77 2.81
N LEU A 820 -13.20 -26.19 1.75
CA LEU A 820 -14.49 -25.50 1.75
C LEU A 820 -15.37 -26.24 0.72
N PRO A 821 -16.65 -26.44 1.04
CA PRO A 821 -17.52 -27.45 0.41
C PRO A 821 -17.64 -27.37 -1.10
#